data_AF-A0A084QUI4-F1
#
_entry.id   AF-A0A084QUI4-F1
#
_cell.length_a   1.000
_cell.length_b   1.000
_cell.length_c   1.000
_cell.angle_alpha   90.00
_cell.angle_beta   90.00
_cell.angle_gamma   90.00
#
_symmetry.space_group_name_H-M   'P 1'
#
loop_
_entity.id
_entity.type
_entity.pdbx_description
1 polymer ?
#
loop_
_entity_poly.entity_id
_entity_poly.type
_entity_poly.pdbx_seq_one_letter_code
_entity_poly.pdbx_strand_id
1 'polypeptide(L)'
;MLSVADVATLLQREGSGVSAEDYDETAQPNDARQRRAELLRPVLASCEQARFAPSGNIDLIAEKLGDGSRDAAWRLPFGDSGILNFFLQQIAMGGMRQGLHIHALRIIGNSCADTDENRARVVEGDFLAPIIRDLDMESLIPFSIPVLFNILVDYGEQQLRLQGCRKRRANMCAEPAQRLASQSRLSHKLTLLLSSPRISEYSPFINYFCKILALLVAQEGEVELAHPSTVPVLLTLAATSPYNDDIEDFITLASVAMAYLAPESSQNRLISAGQVSLLLNVYYHAHVNVAVDHIDDPDLVNQLRQLQTSLLSTLADLTASDAFFTRYPLQGPVSQTFWAWLRAPNARLQTASCLALGNYSRSDELSYALVHTHGAHIPVIELLSNPEINDAQVLHAAISFLKNLAIPANNKPSLGDLLEPSCVPRIYAFDSQPHVQFAAVSLTRLLLVNCPSNVRRICKPLSSDPSSPAHERTNVHALVSLFERSDAEPTRLEASRSIAAICRVLHSNPAAPILPDWDPSNSSLQSSAHTSDNTLLSSVSSDYSEDSKRRDFFYKRHYLENALAFLVAQTKWPILRSEAWFVFALMCRSRDGAASVLTMFHVQAAMDSLIEAVTGRRSFQPAERQIEPGQSSSLLSTAGDLELEPQQVDASQKANMAKVDRENAVVLCTEILRNWGDELPPLRLGALQDLIKQGTELIAAEKR
;
A
#
# COMPACT_ATOMS: atom_id res chain seq x y z
N MET A 1 27.41 -62.92 -5.41
CA MET A 1 26.81 -61.96 -4.46
C MET A 1 27.96 -61.12 -3.93
N LEU A 2 27.91 -59.80 -4.07
CA LEU A 2 28.92 -58.94 -3.44
C LEU A 2 28.71 -58.97 -1.92
N SER A 3 29.79 -59.02 -1.15
CA SER A 3 29.69 -58.88 0.30
C SER A 3 29.40 -57.41 0.67
N VAL A 4 28.87 -57.17 1.87
CA VAL A 4 28.65 -55.80 2.39
C VAL A 4 29.97 -54.99 2.39
N ALA A 5 31.10 -55.64 2.68
CA ALA A 5 32.42 -55.02 2.66
C ALA A 5 32.86 -54.62 1.23
N ASP A 6 32.51 -55.43 0.22
CA ASP A 6 32.80 -55.10 -1.17
C ASP A 6 32.01 -53.87 -1.63
N VAL A 7 30.74 -53.75 -1.23
CA VAL A 7 29.90 -52.58 -1.53
C VAL A 7 30.50 -51.31 -0.92
N ALA A 8 30.88 -51.35 0.36
CA ALA A 8 31.50 -50.20 1.02
C ALA A 8 32.83 -49.80 0.35
N THR A 9 33.68 -50.79 0.05
CA THR A 9 34.97 -50.55 -0.61
C THR A 9 34.80 -49.95 -2.01
N LEU A 10 33.80 -50.42 -2.76
CA LEU A 10 33.48 -49.88 -4.08
C LEU A 10 33.07 -48.41 -4.00
N LEU A 11 32.13 -48.08 -3.12
CA LEU A 11 31.60 -46.71 -2.97
C LEU A 11 32.68 -45.73 -2.54
N GLN A 12 33.56 -46.15 -1.64
CA GLN A 12 34.69 -45.33 -1.19
C GLN A 12 35.76 -45.16 -2.28
N ARG A 13 36.08 -46.22 -3.02
CA ARG A 13 37.16 -46.19 -4.03
C ARG A 13 36.80 -45.35 -5.25
N GLU A 14 35.55 -45.43 -5.70
CA GLU A 14 35.12 -44.81 -6.97
C GLU A 14 34.32 -43.51 -6.76
N GLY A 15 34.05 -43.13 -5.50
CA GLY A 15 33.51 -41.82 -5.15
C GLY A 15 34.46 -40.68 -5.51
N SER A 16 33.98 -39.45 -5.43
CA SER A 16 34.80 -38.24 -5.62
C SER A 16 35.69 -37.95 -4.41
N GLY A 17 35.24 -38.32 -3.20
CA GLY A 17 35.94 -38.04 -1.95
C GLY A 17 35.97 -36.57 -1.54
N VAL A 18 35.19 -35.71 -2.22
CA VAL A 18 35.04 -34.28 -1.89
C VAL A 18 33.64 -33.99 -1.36
N SER A 19 33.44 -32.78 -0.82
CA SER A 19 32.11 -32.34 -0.40
C SER A 19 31.20 -32.19 -1.62
N ALA A 20 29.88 -32.20 -1.40
CA ALA A 20 28.92 -31.98 -2.49
C ALA A 20 29.04 -30.57 -3.11
N GLU A 21 29.47 -29.57 -2.33
CA GLU A 21 29.64 -28.18 -2.77
C GLU A 21 30.87 -28.02 -3.67
N ASP A 22 31.93 -28.78 -3.39
CA ASP A 22 33.18 -28.76 -4.16
C ASP A 22 33.17 -29.71 -5.37
N TYR A 23 32.12 -30.52 -5.52
CA TYR A 23 32.03 -31.50 -6.60
C TYR A 23 31.66 -30.82 -7.93
N ASP A 24 32.58 -30.88 -8.88
CA ASP A 24 32.37 -30.47 -10.26
C ASP A 24 32.28 -31.69 -11.19
N GLU A 25 31.09 -31.97 -11.71
CA GLU A 25 30.86 -33.05 -12.67
C GLU A 25 31.68 -32.82 -13.97
N THR A 26 31.89 -31.58 -14.38
CA THR A 26 32.63 -31.25 -15.61
C THR A 26 34.13 -31.53 -15.51
N ALA A 27 34.65 -31.63 -14.28
CA ALA A 27 36.03 -32.03 -14.01
C ALA A 27 36.23 -33.55 -14.02
N GLN A 28 35.16 -34.35 -14.09
CA GLN A 28 35.24 -35.81 -14.14
C GLN A 28 35.50 -36.32 -15.57
N PRO A 29 36.11 -37.52 -15.72
CA PRO A 29 36.18 -38.18 -17.02
C PRO A 29 34.78 -38.36 -17.66
N ASN A 30 34.68 -38.16 -18.97
CA ASN A 30 33.40 -38.23 -19.70
C ASN A 30 32.65 -39.57 -19.52
N ASP A 31 33.36 -40.66 -19.24
CA ASP A 31 32.80 -42.00 -19.02
C ASP A 31 32.53 -42.32 -17.54
N ALA A 32 32.87 -41.43 -16.60
CA ALA A 32 32.80 -41.69 -15.17
C ALA A 32 31.39 -42.07 -14.69
N ARG A 33 30.36 -41.35 -15.16
CA ARG A 33 28.95 -41.63 -14.84
C ARG A 33 28.54 -43.03 -15.31
N GLN A 34 28.83 -43.36 -16.57
CA GLN A 34 28.50 -44.67 -17.14
C GLN A 34 29.25 -45.80 -16.43
N ARG A 35 30.56 -45.64 -16.21
CA ARG A 35 31.41 -46.61 -15.51
C ARG A 35 30.91 -46.87 -14.09
N ARG A 36 30.60 -45.82 -13.33
CA ARG A 36 30.02 -45.93 -11.98
C ARG A 36 28.68 -46.66 -12.01
N ALA A 37 27.80 -46.36 -12.97
CA ALA A 37 26.52 -47.04 -13.11
C ALA A 37 26.70 -48.54 -13.42
N GLU A 38 27.66 -48.91 -14.27
CA GLU A 38 27.98 -50.31 -14.58
C GLU A 38 28.52 -51.06 -13.35
N LEU A 39 29.37 -50.42 -12.54
CA LEU A 39 29.88 -50.98 -11.29
C LEU A 39 28.80 -51.22 -10.24
N LEU A 40 27.68 -50.49 -10.30
CA LEU A 40 26.55 -50.64 -9.39
C LEU A 40 25.57 -51.75 -9.82
N ARG A 41 25.60 -52.23 -11.07
CA ARG A 41 24.69 -53.31 -11.53
C ARG A 41 24.82 -54.61 -10.72
N PRO A 42 26.03 -55.11 -10.37
CA PRO A 42 26.17 -56.26 -9.49
C PRO A 42 25.68 -56.01 -8.05
N VAL A 43 25.71 -54.75 -7.59
CA VAL A 43 25.16 -54.34 -6.29
C VAL A 43 23.64 -54.41 -6.33
N LEU A 44 23.00 -53.89 -7.37
CA LEU A 44 21.55 -54.03 -7.58
C LEU A 44 21.12 -55.50 -7.59
N ALA A 45 21.80 -56.36 -8.35
CA ALA A 45 21.50 -57.80 -8.36
C ALA A 45 21.62 -58.43 -6.95
N SER A 46 22.56 -57.95 -6.13
CA SER A 46 22.70 -58.39 -4.73
C SER A 46 21.53 -57.89 -3.86
N CYS A 47 21.04 -56.67 -4.06
CA CYS A 47 19.83 -56.14 -3.42
C CYS A 47 18.58 -56.95 -3.80
N GLU A 48 18.39 -57.25 -5.09
CA GLU A 48 17.25 -58.03 -5.59
C GLU A 48 17.21 -59.44 -5.01
N GLN A 49 18.36 -60.11 -4.91
CA GLN A 49 18.47 -61.42 -4.27
C GLN A 49 18.23 -61.35 -2.77
N ALA A 50 18.74 -60.32 -2.10
CA ALA A 50 18.58 -60.14 -0.66
C ALA A 50 17.16 -59.73 -0.25
N ARG A 51 16.34 -59.25 -1.19
CA ARG A 51 14.96 -58.78 -0.96
C ARG A 51 14.05 -59.81 -0.30
N PHE A 52 14.21 -61.09 -0.64
CA PHE A 52 13.41 -62.19 -0.10
C PHE A 52 14.16 -63.02 0.94
N ALA A 53 15.40 -62.64 1.27
CA ALA A 53 16.22 -63.37 2.22
C ALA A 53 15.82 -62.99 3.67
N PRO A 54 15.62 -63.95 4.57
CA PRO A 54 15.26 -63.67 5.96
C PRO A 54 16.39 -63.01 6.79
N SER A 55 17.60 -62.87 6.24
CA SER A 55 18.84 -62.64 7.00
C SER A 55 19.24 -61.18 7.26
N GLY A 56 18.38 -60.18 7.02
CA GLY A 56 18.74 -58.77 7.32
C GLY A 56 19.87 -58.16 6.48
N ASN A 57 20.41 -58.93 5.53
CA ASN A 57 21.58 -58.53 4.73
C ASN A 57 21.28 -57.33 3.82
N ILE A 58 20.02 -57.17 3.38
CA ILE A 58 19.59 -56.01 2.59
C ILE A 58 19.70 -54.69 3.36
N ASP A 59 19.49 -54.69 4.68
CA ASP A 59 19.60 -53.48 5.52
C ASP A 59 21.04 -53.00 5.55
N LEU A 60 22.00 -53.93 5.70
CA LEU A 60 23.43 -53.62 5.70
C LEU A 60 23.89 -53.11 4.33
N ILE A 61 23.40 -53.69 3.24
CA ILE A 61 23.70 -53.19 1.89
C ILE A 61 23.10 -51.80 1.70
N ALA A 62 21.84 -51.60 2.10
CA ALA A 62 21.16 -50.30 2.03
C ALA A 62 21.85 -49.24 2.91
N GLU A 63 22.37 -49.62 4.08
CA GLU A 63 23.18 -48.75 4.93
C GLU A 63 24.41 -48.24 4.16
N LYS A 64 25.17 -49.14 3.54
CA LYS A 64 26.36 -48.74 2.77
C LYS A 64 26.03 -47.91 1.55
N LEU A 65 24.95 -48.24 0.83
CA LEU A 65 24.45 -47.42 -0.26
C LEU A 65 24.00 -46.04 0.21
N GLY A 66 23.31 -45.95 1.35
CA GLY A 66 22.86 -44.68 1.93
C GLY A 66 23.99 -43.83 2.53
N ASP A 67 25.09 -44.45 2.96
CA ASP A 67 26.33 -43.74 3.33
C ASP A 67 27.03 -43.20 2.08
N GLY A 68 27.17 -44.03 1.05
CA GLY A 68 27.80 -43.66 -0.22
C GLY A 68 27.02 -42.61 -1.00
N SER A 69 25.68 -42.58 -0.90
CA SER A 69 24.84 -41.60 -1.63
C SER A 69 25.09 -40.14 -1.24
N ARG A 70 25.78 -39.89 -0.12
CA ARG A 70 26.19 -38.54 0.29
C ARG A 70 27.20 -37.90 -0.66
N ASP A 71 28.01 -38.72 -1.33
CA ASP A 71 28.96 -38.25 -2.33
C ASP A 71 28.23 -37.98 -3.65
N ALA A 72 28.30 -36.73 -4.12
CA ALA A 72 27.57 -36.24 -5.29
C ALA A 72 27.88 -37.04 -6.57
N ALA A 73 29.07 -37.66 -6.65
CA ALA A 73 29.47 -38.52 -7.76
C ALA A 73 28.57 -39.76 -7.97
N TRP A 74 27.83 -40.18 -6.94
CA TRP A 74 26.97 -41.36 -6.99
C TRP A 74 25.51 -41.07 -7.33
N ARG A 75 25.07 -39.81 -7.27
CA ARG A 75 23.64 -39.43 -7.42
C ARG A 75 23.07 -39.90 -8.77
N LEU A 76 23.64 -39.44 -9.89
CA LEU A 76 23.21 -39.86 -11.23
C LEU A 76 23.44 -41.37 -11.49
N PRO A 77 24.60 -41.97 -11.15
CA PRO A 77 24.80 -43.42 -11.26
C PRO A 77 23.79 -44.28 -10.49
N PHE A 78 23.28 -43.82 -9.35
CA PHE A 78 22.23 -44.54 -8.60
C PHE A 78 20.92 -44.60 -9.39
N GLY A 79 20.59 -43.54 -10.13
CA GLY A 79 19.46 -43.51 -11.06
C GLY A 79 19.67 -44.41 -12.28
N ASP A 80 20.84 -44.31 -12.92
CA ASP A 80 21.14 -45.03 -14.17
C ASP A 80 21.36 -46.53 -13.97
N SER A 81 21.85 -46.94 -12.80
CA SER A 81 22.01 -48.36 -12.44
C SER A 81 20.70 -49.05 -12.07
N GLY A 82 19.64 -48.30 -11.75
CA GLY A 82 18.36 -48.82 -11.27
C GLY A 82 18.27 -48.99 -9.75
N ILE A 83 19.32 -48.69 -8.99
CA ILE A 83 19.31 -48.75 -7.52
C ILE A 83 18.25 -47.81 -6.94
N LEU A 84 18.15 -46.57 -7.44
CA LEU A 84 17.13 -45.63 -6.99
C LEU A 84 15.72 -46.19 -7.20
N ASN A 85 15.44 -46.71 -8.40
CA ASN A 85 14.14 -47.29 -8.75
C ASN A 85 13.80 -48.51 -7.87
N PHE A 86 14.80 -49.35 -7.55
CA PHE A 86 14.60 -50.48 -6.64
C PHE A 86 14.09 -50.05 -5.27
N PHE A 87 14.72 -49.03 -4.65
CA PHE A 87 14.32 -48.54 -3.33
C PHE A 87 13.02 -47.73 -3.35
N LEU A 88 12.75 -46.97 -4.42
CA LEU A 88 11.45 -46.32 -4.63
C LEU A 88 10.31 -47.35 -4.67
N GLN A 89 10.52 -48.45 -5.40
CA GLN A 89 9.58 -49.56 -5.44
C GLN A 89 9.40 -50.23 -4.06
N GLN A 90 10.47 -50.38 -3.26
CA GLN A 90 10.33 -50.93 -1.90
C GLN A 90 9.47 -50.03 -0.99
N ILE A 91 9.65 -48.70 -1.04
CA ILE A 91 8.79 -47.74 -0.30
C ILE A 91 7.34 -47.86 -0.76
N ALA A 92 7.10 -47.94 -2.07
CA ALA A 92 5.75 -48.06 -2.62
C ALA A 92 5.02 -49.32 -2.12
N MET A 93 5.73 -50.45 -2.03
CA MET A 93 5.19 -51.74 -1.57
C MET A 93 4.93 -51.78 -0.06
N GLY A 94 5.67 -51.00 0.73
CA GLY A 94 5.52 -50.95 2.18
C GLY A 94 6.00 -52.23 2.89
N GLY A 95 5.74 -52.30 4.21
CA GLY A 95 6.07 -53.48 5.03
C GLY A 95 7.57 -53.69 5.29
N MET A 96 8.41 -52.68 5.07
CA MET A 96 9.83 -52.76 5.34
C MET A 96 10.14 -52.73 6.84
N ARG A 97 11.25 -53.37 7.22
CA ARG A 97 11.85 -53.16 8.54
C ARG A 97 12.34 -51.72 8.64
N GLN A 98 12.21 -51.14 9.82
CA GLN A 98 12.49 -49.71 10.07
C GLN A 98 13.90 -49.29 9.60
N GLY A 99 14.94 -50.10 9.87
CA GLY A 99 16.31 -49.81 9.43
C GLY A 99 16.43 -49.72 7.91
N LEU A 100 15.91 -50.72 7.18
CA LEU A 100 15.85 -50.70 5.72
C LEU A 100 15.08 -49.48 5.18
N HIS A 101 13.96 -49.11 5.82
CA HIS A 101 13.14 -47.96 5.41
C HIS A 101 13.91 -46.65 5.53
N ILE A 102 14.59 -46.44 6.67
CA ILE A 102 15.44 -45.27 6.90
C ILE A 102 16.54 -45.17 5.84
N HIS A 103 17.22 -46.28 5.54
CA HIS A 103 18.28 -46.28 4.52
C HIS A 103 17.74 -46.09 3.11
N ALA A 104 16.56 -46.63 2.78
CA ALA A 104 15.89 -46.37 1.51
C ALA A 104 15.60 -44.88 1.33
N LEU A 105 15.04 -44.22 2.36
CA LEU A 105 14.80 -42.78 2.37
C LEU A 105 16.10 -41.99 2.17
N ARG A 106 17.18 -42.33 2.89
CA ARG A 106 18.50 -41.71 2.71
C ARG A 106 19.03 -41.84 1.28
N ILE A 107 18.89 -43.02 0.67
CA ILE A 107 19.30 -43.25 -0.72
C ILE A 107 18.50 -42.35 -1.67
N ILE A 108 17.17 -42.31 -1.51
CA ILE A 108 16.27 -41.52 -2.37
C ILE A 108 16.57 -40.02 -2.23
N GLY A 109 16.55 -39.48 -1.01
CA GLY A 109 16.75 -38.05 -0.77
C GLY A 109 18.10 -37.54 -1.26
N ASN A 110 19.17 -38.30 -1.03
CA ASN A 110 20.49 -37.92 -1.50
C ASN A 110 20.64 -38.07 -3.01
N SER A 111 20.01 -39.07 -3.63
CA SER A 111 20.03 -39.24 -5.08
C SER A 111 19.25 -38.13 -5.80
N CYS A 112 18.23 -37.55 -5.17
CA CYS A 112 17.43 -36.46 -5.73
C CYS A 112 18.05 -35.06 -5.51
N ALA A 113 18.95 -34.91 -4.55
CA ALA A 113 19.64 -33.65 -4.28
C ALA A 113 20.41 -33.16 -5.52
N ASP A 114 20.18 -31.92 -5.93
CA ASP A 114 20.78 -31.28 -7.12
C ASP A 114 20.66 -32.10 -8.43
N THR A 115 19.72 -33.06 -8.52
CA THR A 115 19.67 -34.01 -9.65
C THR A 115 18.28 -34.13 -10.26
N ASP A 116 18.00 -33.33 -11.28
CA ASP A 116 16.69 -33.23 -11.95
C ASP A 116 16.22 -34.57 -12.51
N GLU A 117 17.11 -35.36 -13.13
CA GLU A 117 16.75 -36.64 -13.73
C GLU A 117 16.31 -37.68 -12.69
N ASN A 118 16.82 -37.58 -11.47
CA ASN A 118 16.40 -38.46 -10.39
C ASN A 118 15.09 -37.99 -9.76
N ARG A 119 14.85 -36.68 -9.68
CA ARG A 119 13.54 -36.14 -9.29
C ARG A 119 12.46 -36.53 -10.31
N ALA A 120 12.77 -36.48 -11.61
CA ALA A 120 11.89 -36.94 -12.68
C ALA A 120 11.48 -38.41 -12.50
N ARG A 121 12.42 -39.30 -12.15
CA ARG A 121 12.12 -40.72 -11.86
C ARG A 121 11.12 -40.89 -10.70
N VAL A 122 11.19 -40.06 -9.66
CA VAL A 122 10.23 -40.09 -8.54
C VAL A 122 8.83 -39.69 -9.01
N VAL A 123 8.74 -38.63 -9.83
CA VAL A 123 7.46 -38.10 -10.34
C VAL A 123 6.84 -39.03 -11.39
N GLU A 124 7.60 -39.45 -12.39
CA GLU A 124 7.14 -40.33 -13.47
C GLU A 124 6.69 -41.71 -12.96
N GLY A 125 7.30 -42.18 -11.87
CA GLY A 125 6.94 -43.44 -11.21
C GLY A 125 5.84 -43.32 -10.16
N ASP A 126 5.25 -42.14 -9.95
CA ASP A 126 4.23 -41.87 -8.91
C ASP A 126 4.67 -42.30 -7.50
N PHE A 127 5.96 -42.13 -7.20
CA PHE A 127 6.55 -42.56 -5.92
C PHE A 127 6.44 -41.51 -4.82
N LEU A 128 5.97 -40.30 -5.15
CA LEU A 128 5.87 -39.20 -4.20
C LEU A 128 4.80 -39.45 -3.13
N ALA A 129 3.61 -39.95 -3.52
CA ALA A 129 2.53 -40.24 -2.58
C ALA A 129 2.90 -41.30 -1.51
N PRO A 130 3.59 -42.42 -1.86
CA PRO A 130 4.17 -43.33 -0.88
C PRO A 130 5.12 -42.67 0.12
N ILE A 131 6.01 -41.77 -0.31
CA ILE A 131 6.95 -41.06 0.57
C ILE A 131 6.19 -40.10 1.50
N ILE A 132 5.16 -39.41 0.99
CA ILE A 132 4.29 -38.53 1.79
C ILE A 132 3.54 -39.32 2.87
N ARG A 133 3.14 -40.56 2.58
CA ARG A 133 2.49 -41.46 3.56
C ARG A 133 3.42 -41.85 4.71
N ASP A 134 4.74 -41.83 4.52
CA ASP A 134 5.69 -42.12 5.60
C ASP A 134 5.64 -41.08 6.74
N LEU A 135 5.05 -39.90 6.49
CA LEU A 135 4.79 -38.90 7.53
C LEU A 135 3.75 -39.35 8.58
N ASP A 136 3.02 -40.44 8.31
CA ASP A 136 2.12 -41.06 9.30
C ASP A 136 2.89 -41.87 10.36
N MET A 137 4.19 -42.09 10.16
CA MET A 137 5.08 -42.80 11.10
C MET A 137 6.08 -41.83 11.71
N GLU A 138 5.88 -41.47 12.99
CA GLU A 138 6.71 -40.47 13.69
C GLU A 138 8.22 -40.75 13.59
N SER A 139 8.63 -42.01 13.69
CA SER A 139 10.04 -42.39 13.62
C SER A 139 10.72 -42.15 12.26
N LEU A 140 9.93 -41.95 11.20
CA LEU A 140 10.44 -41.70 9.84
C LEU A 140 10.45 -40.22 9.48
N ILE A 141 9.70 -39.37 10.19
CA ILE A 141 9.62 -37.91 9.94
C ILE A 141 11.01 -37.25 9.80
N PRO A 142 12.00 -37.53 10.68
CA PRO A 142 13.36 -36.96 10.56
C PRO A 142 14.07 -37.27 9.24
N PHE A 143 13.64 -38.31 8.52
CA PHE A 143 14.20 -38.74 7.25
C PHE A 143 13.31 -38.35 6.06
N SER A 144 12.00 -38.54 6.18
CA SER A 144 11.04 -38.25 5.12
C SER A 144 10.99 -36.76 4.78
N ILE A 145 11.16 -35.87 5.76
CA ILE A 145 11.04 -34.43 5.54
C ILE A 145 12.22 -33.85 4.75
N PRO A 146 13.50 -34.13 5.10
CA PRO A 146 14.61 -33.77 4.23
C PRO A 146 14.52 -34.39 2.83
N VAL A 147 14.03 -35.64 2.72
CA VAL A 147 13.83 -36.31 1.43
C VAL A 147 12.80 -35.57 0.58
N LEU A 148 11.64 -35.25 1.15
CA LEU A 148 10.60 -34.48 0.48
C LEU A 148 11.14 -33.11 0.06
N PHE A 149 11.87 -32.42 0.93
CA PHE A 149 12.49 -31.14 0.56
C PHE A 149 13.44 -31.29 -0.65
N ASN A 150 14.34 -32.29 -0.64
CA ASN A 150 15.25 -32.53 -1.76
C ASN A 150 14.54 -32.90 -3.08
N ILE A 151 13.37 -33.54 -3.00
CA ILE A 151 12.54 -33.85 -4.18
C ILE A 151 11.80 -32.61 -4.70
N LEU A 152 11.52 -31.63 -3.84
CA LEU A 152 10.68 -30.48 -4.17
C LEU A 152 11.46 -29.22 -4.51
N VAL A 153 12.64 -29.03 -3.93
CA VAL A 153 13.43 -27.82 -4.13
C VAL A 153 14.08 -27.80 -5.51
N ASP A 154 14.07 -26.62 -6.15
CA ASP A 154 14.80 -26.39 -7.39
C ASP A 154 16.20 -25.86 -7.08
N TYR A 155 17.21 -26.69 -7.33
CA TYR A 155 18.61 -26.33 -7.14
C TYR A 155 19.20 -25.56 -8.34
N GLY A 156 18.44 -25.46 -9.46
CA GLY A 156 18.93 -24.82 -10.69
C GLY A 156 19.18 -23.32 -10.58
N GLU A 157 18.58 -22.62 -9.60
CA GLU A 157 18.70 -21.16 -9.52
C GLU A 157 20.07 -20.68 -9.00
N GLN A 158 20.73 -21.45 -8.12
CA GLN A 158 22.06 -21.09 -7.62
C GLN A 158 23.17 -21.34 -8.66
N GLN A 159 23.08 -22.41 -9.46
CA GLN A 159 24.05 -22.69 -10.53
C GLN A 159 23.91 -21.72 -11.73
N LEU A 160 22.69 -21.29 -12.07
CA LEU A 160 22.44 -20.40 -13.22
C LEU A 160 22.96 -18.95 -13.03
N ARG A 161 23.27 -18.52 -11.80
CA ARG A 161 23.88 -17.19 -11.56
C ARG A 161 25.36 -17.14 -11.94
N LEU A 162 26.05 -18.29 -12.01
CA LEU A 162 27.48 -18.36 -12.33
C LEU A 162 27.76 -18.59 -13.83
N GLN A 163 26.76 -19.01 -14.60
CA GLN A 163 26.91 -19.28 -16.03
C GLN A 163 25.68 -18.72 -16.76
N GLY A 164 25.86 -17.70 -17.61
CA GLY A 164 24.80 -17.00 -18.36
C GLY A 164 24.01 -17.85 -19.38
N CYS A 165 23.61 -19.07 -19.01
CA CYS A 165 22.89 -20.04 -19.82
C CYS A 165 21.40 -20.03 -19.48
N ARG A 166 20.63 -19.37 -20.35
CA ARG A 166 19.19 -19.53 -20.65
C ARG A 166 18.35 -20.32 -19.62
N LYS A 167 17.51 -19.57 -18.87
CA LYS A 167 16.36 -19.90 -18.00
C LYS A 167 15.37 -21.04 -18.39
N ARG A 168 15.58 -21.84 -19.44
CA ARG A 168 14.53 -22.71 -20.01
C ARG A 168 14.56 -24.19 -19.59
N ARG A 169 15.56 -24.69 -18.84
CA ARG A 169 15.64 -26.12 -18.49
C ARG A 169 15.50 -26.48 -17.00
N ALA A 170 15.90 -25.62 -16.07
CA ALA A 170 15.78 -25.89 -14.62
C ALA A 170 14.32 -26.02 -14.13
N ASN A 171 13.39 -25.23 -14.69
CA ASN A 171 11.96 -25.28 -14.35
C ASN A 171 11.24 -26.60 -14.72
N MET A 172 11.85 -27.56 -15.42
CA MET A 172 11.08 -28.68 -15.99
C MET A 172 10.74 -29.81 -15.00
N CYS A 173 11.46 -29.99 -13.88
CA CYS A 173 11.29 -31.19 -13.03
C CYS A 173 10.85 -30.91 -11.58
N ALA A 174 11.26 -29.80 -10.97
CA ALA A 174 10.82 -29.44 -9.62
C ALA A 174 9.33 -29.05 -9.58
N GLU A 175 8.86 -28.31 -10.59
CA GLU A 175 7.46 -27.87 -10.68
C GLU A 175 6.46 -29.06 -10.77
N PRO A 176 6.69 -30.11 -11.60
CA PRO A 176 5.88 -31.33 -11.55
C PRO A 176 5.85 -32.01 -10.17
N ALA A 177 6.98 -32.07 -9.46
CA ALA A 177 7.05 -32.67 -8.13
C ALA A 177 6.25 -31.84 -7.09
N GLN A 178 6.37 -30.51 -7.13
CA GLN A 178 5.60 -29.59 -6.28
C GLN A 178 4.11 -29.71 -6.52
N ARG A 179 3.68 -29.74 -7.79
CA ARG A 179 2.28 -29.95 -8.17
C ARG A 179 1.76 -31.30 -7.68
N LEU A 180 2.52 -32.39 -7.86
CA LEU A 180 2.12 -33.71 -7.40
C LEU A 180 2.05 -33.79 -5.86
N ALA A 181 2.96 -33.13 -5.13
CA ALA A 181 2.91 -33.06 -3.67
C ALA A 181 1.69 -32.28 -3.17
N SER A 182 1.36 -31.15 -3.82
CA SER A 182 0.15 -30.38 -3.57
C SER A 182 -1.10 -31.24 -3.76
N GLN A 183 -1.22 -31.91 -4.91
CA GLN A 183 -2.33 -32.84 -5.22
C GLN A 183 -2.40 -34.03 -4.24
N SER A 184 -1.26 -34.46 -3.72
CA SER A 184 -1.13 -35.49 -2.69
C SER A 184 -1.41 -34.99 -1.26
N ARG A 185 -1.84 -33.72 -1.11
CA ARG A 185 -2.18 -33.08 0.18
C ARG A 185 -1.02 -33.06 1.18
N LEU A 186 0.20 -32.84 0.70
CA LEU A 186 1.36 -32.72 1.58
C LEU A 186 1.21 -31.57 2.60
N SER A 187 0.75 -30.40 2.17
CA SER A 187 0.52 -29.25 3.06
C SER A 187 -0.46 -29.55 4.19
N HIS A 188 -1.49 -30.34 3.92
CA HIS A 188 -2.44 -30.81 4.92
C HIS A 188 -1.75 -31.65 6.00
N LYS A 189 -0.93 -32.62 5.61
CA LYS A 189 -0.15 -33.44 6.56
C LYS A 189 0.84 -32.61 7.36
N LEU A 190 1.57 -31.70 6.71
CA LEU A 190 2.50 -30.79 7.39
C LEU A 190 1.78 -29.89 8.39
N THR A 191 0.59 -29.40 8.06
CA THR A 191 -0.22 -28.60 8.98
C THR A 191 -0.63 -29.40 10.23
N LEU A 192 -1.00 -30.67 10.07
CA LEU A 192 -1.33 -31.54 11.21
C LEU A 192 -0.11 -31.78 12.12
N LEU A 193 1.08 -31.97 11.52
CA LEU A 193 2.32 -32.10 12.28
C LEU A 193 2.69 -30.81 13.01
N LEU A 194 2.55 -29.65 12.35
CA LEU A 194 2.75 -28.32 12.95
C LEU A 194 1.76 -28.04 14.09
N SER A 195 0.57 -28.64 14.04
CA SER A 195 -0.46 -28.54 15.09
C SER A 195 -0.31 -29.57 16.20
N SER A 196 0.68 -30.45 16.12
CA SER A 196 0.85 -31.56 17.06
C SER A 196 1.24 -31.06 18.46
N PRO A 197 0.72 -31.66 19.54
CA PRO A 197 1.22 -31.36 20.89
C PRO A 197 2.70 -31.74 21.08
N ARG A 198 3.28 -32.51 20.16
CA ARG A 198 4.69 -32.92 20.14
C ARG A 198 5.54 -32.07 19.19
N ILE A 199 5.07 -30.88 18.81
CA ILE A 199 5.77 -29.98 17.89
C ILE A 199 7.21 -29.69 18.31
N SER A 200 7.49 -29.69 19.62
CA SER A 200 8.84 -29.53 20.16
C SER A 200 9.84 -30.57 19.64
N GLU A 201 9.40 -31.80 19.37
CA GLU A 201 10.23 -32.87 18.80
C GLU A 201 10.59 -32.64 17.32
N TYR A 202 9.78 -31.81 16.64
CA TYR A 202 9.99 -31.45 15.25
C TYR A 202 10.65 -30.07 15.07
N SER A 203 11.04 -29.39 16.16
CA SER A 203 11.68 -28.06 16.10
C SER A 203 12.85 -27.98 15.11
N PRO A 204 13.77 -28.96 15.02
CA PRO A 204 14.86 -28.93 14.04
C PRO A 204 14.40 -28.96 12.57
N PHE A 205 13.14 -29.30 12.31
CA PHE A 205 12.57 -29.45 10.97
C PHE A 205 11.54 -28.37 10.61
N ILE A 206 11.25 -27.41 11.49
CA ILE A 206 10.28 -26.34 11.24
C ILE A 206 10.62 -25.57 9.97
N ASN A 207 11.89 -25.19 9.81
CA ASN A 207 12.34 -24.50 8.60
C ASN A 207 12.16 -25.37 7.34
N TYR A 208 12.31 -26.68 7.42
CA TYR A 208 11.99 -27.58 6.31
C TYR A 208 10.49 -27.63 6.02
N PHE A 209 9.64 -27.70 7.06
CA PHE A 209 8.18 -27.66 6.88
C PHE A 209 7.76 -26.38 6.16
N CYS A 210 8.25 -25.23 6.61
CA CYS A 210 7.94 -23.94 6.02
C CYS A 210 8.49 -23.79 4.61
N LYS A 211 9.73 -24.22 4.34
CA LYS A 211 10.30 -24.21 2.98
C LYS A 211 9.48 -25.08 2.03
N ILE A 212 9.04 -26.26 2.46
CA ILE A 212 8.15 -27.11 1.65
C ILE A 212 6.80 -26.40 1.42
N LEU A 213 6.17 -25.88 2.48
CA LEU A 213 4.90 -25.14 2.36
C LEU A 213 5.01 -23.92 1.43
N ALA A 214 6.15 -23.20 1.45
CA ALA A 214 6.43 -22.09 0.55
C ALA A 214 6.50 -22.52 -0.92
N LEU A 215 7.09 -23.69 -1.19
CA LEU A 215 7.14 -24.27 -2.55
C LEU A 215 5.74 -24.72 -3.01
N LEU A 216 4.93 -25.24 -2.10
CA LEU A 216 3.57 -25.70 -2.41
C LEU A 216 2.62 -24.55 -2.68
N VAL A 217 2.61 -23.50 -1.85
CA VAL A 217 1.65 -22.37 -1.98
C VAL A 217 1.81 -21.60 -3.29
N ALA A 218 2.98 -21.70 -3.93
CA ALA A 218 3.22 -21.16 -5.26
C ALA A 218 2.49 -21.93 -6.38
N GLN A 219 1.96 -23.12 -6.10
CA GLN A 219 1.23 -23.95 -7.07
C GLN A 219 -0.22 -23.52 -7.18
N GLU A 220 -0.74 -23.50 -8.41
CA GLU A 220 -2.14 -23.20 -8.69
C GLU A 220 -3.08 -24.21 -8.00
N GLY A 221 -4.06 -23.70 -7.26
CA GLY A 221 -5.06 -24.52 -6.55
C GLY A 221 -4.61 -25.06 -5.19
N GLU A 222 -3.38 -24.78 -4.74
CA GLU A 222 -2.86 -25.31 -3.46
C GLU A 222 -3.66 -24.82 -2.25
N VAL A 223 -4.08 -23.55 -2.24
CA VAL A 223 -4.76 -22.94 -1.10
C VAL A 223 -6.13 -23.60 -0.84
N GLU A 224 -6.79 -24.08 -1.89
CA GLU A 224 -8.04 -24.84 -1.81
C GLU A 224 -7.85 -26.25 -1.24
N LEU A 225 -6.66 -26.84 -1.45
CA LEU A 225 -6.30 -28.19 -0.96
C LEU A 225 -5.73 -28.19 0.46
N ALA A 226 -5.14 -27.07 0.88
CA ALA A 226 -4.53 -26.91 2.19
C ALA A 226 -5.53 -27.08 3.34
N HIS A 227 -5.03 -27.47 4.51
CA HIS A 227 -5.87 -27.63 5.70
C HIS A 227 -6.44 -26.27 6.13
N PRO A 228 -7.73 -26.15 6.52
CA PRO A 228 -8.31 -24.87 6.92
C PRO A 228 -7.59 -24.15 8.07
N SER A 229 -6.86 -24.89 8.90
CA SER A 229 -6.05 -24.35 10.00
C SER A 229 -4.61 -23.98 9.61
N THR A 230 -4.17 -24.13 8.35
CA THR A 230 -2.78 -23.85 7.94
C THR A 230 -2.36 -22.44 8.35
N VAL A 231 -3.13 -21.41 7.98
CA VAL A 231 -2.84 -20.02 8.37
C VAL A 231 -2.89 -19.83 9.90
N PRO A 232 -3.97 -20.20 10.62
CA PRO A 232 -4.01 -20.07 12.08
C PRO A 232 -2.84 -20.74 12.82
N VAL A 233 -2.42 -21.93 12.39
CA VAL A 233 -1.33 -22.68 13.02
C VAL A 233 0.00 -21.97 12.82
N LEU A 234 0.30 -21.55 11.59
CA LEU A 234 1.53 -20.81 11.28
C LEU A 234 1.59 -19.47 12.02
N LEU A 235 0.49 -18.70 12.06
CA LEU A 235 0.43 -17.44 12.82
C LEU A 235 0.58 -17.67 14.33
N THR A 236 0.00 -18.76 14.86
CA THR A 236 0.12 -19.10 16.29
C THR A 236 1.56 -19.43 16.64
N LEU A 237 2.23 -20.26 15.84
CA LEU A 237 3.65 -20.60 16.05
C LEU A 237 4.53 -19.35 15.93
N ALA A 238 4.34 -18.52 14.90
CA ALA A 238 5.08 -17.27 14.73
C ALA A 238 4.90 -16.28 15.89
N ALA A 239 3.82 -16.39 16.67
CA ALA A 239 3.54 -15.51 17.80
C ALA A 239 3.91 -16.12 19.17
N THR A 240 4.48 -17.32 19.22
CA THR A 240 4.68 -18.08 20.47
C THR A 240 6.10 -18.62 20.62
N SER A 241 6.63 -18.55 21.84
CA SER A 241 7.96 -19.08 22.18
C SER A 241 7.99 -20.62 22.06
N PRO A 242 9.10 -21.23 21.59
CA PRO A 242 10.39 -20.59 21.27
C PRO A 242 10.49 -19.98 19.86
N TYR A 243 9.49 -20.17 19.00
CA TYR A 243 9.60 -19.88 17.57
C TYR A 243 9.57 -18.38 17.23
N ASN A 244 9.02 -17.55 18.10
CA ASN A 244 9.08 -16.09 17.94
C ASN A 244 10.38 -15.50 18.53
N ASP A 245 11.13 -16.27 19.33
CA ASP A 245 12.37 -15.81 19.95
C ASP A 245 13.54 -15.87 18.95
N ASP A 246 13.50 -16.84 18.03
CA ASP A 246 14.41 -16.91 16.88
C ASP A 246 13.85 -16.14 15.68
N ILE A 247 14.67 -15.27 15.10
CA ILE A 247 14.21 -14.37 14.04
C ILE A 247 14.05 -15.05 12.68
N GLU A 248 14.87 -16.07 12.38
CA GLU A 248 14.78 -16.82 11.12
C GLU A 248 13.52 -17.67 11.12
N ASP A 249 13.25 -18.36 12.23
CA ASP A 249 12.02 -19.13 12.45
C ASP A 249 10.78 -18.23 12.38
N PHE A 250 10.81 -17.07 13.06
CA PHE A 250 9.73 -16.08 13.03
C PHE A 250 9.41 -15.63 11.61
N ILE A 251 10.42 -15.15 10.87
CA ILE A 251 10.26 -14.63 9.51
C ILE A 251 9.76 -15.73 8.58
N THR A 252 10.31 -16.93 8.71
CA THR A 252 9.94 -18.07 7.87
C THR A 252 8.49 -18.51 8.11
N LEU A 253 8.07 -18.68 9.36
CA LEU A 253 6.69 -19.03 9.71
C LEU A 253 5.69 -17.97 9.26
N ALA A 254 5.98 -16.69 9.59
CA ALA A 254 5.08 -15.59 9.29
C ALA A 254 4.96 -15.37 7.77
N SER A 255 6.06 -15.45 7.01
CA SER A 255 6.04 -15.27 5.55
C SER A 255 5.21 -16.35 4.84
N VAL A 256 5.33 -17.61 5.27
CA VAL A 256 4.50 -18.70 4.73
C VAL A 256 3.03 -18.50 5.10
N ALA A 257 2.75 -18.04 6.34
CA ALA A 257 1.39 -17.71 6.74
C ALA A 257 0.78 -16.62 5.83
N MET A 258 1.56 -15.58 5.52
CA MET A 258 1.13 -14.51 4.61
C MET A 258 0.88 -15.01 3.20
N ALA A 259 1.71 -15.91 2.67
CA ALA A 259 1.51 -16.50 1.34
C ALA A 259 0.20 -17.29 1.25
N TYR A 260 -0.14 -18.09 2.26
CA TYR A 260 -1.42 -18.81 2.31
C TYR A 260 -2.63 -17.90 2.61
N LEU A 261 -2.40 -16.75 3.25
CA LEU A 261 -3.43 -15.75 3.57
C LEU A 261 -3.68 -14.76 2.42
N ALA A 262 -2.79 -14.67 1.43
CA ALA A 262 -2.92 -13.72 0.33
C ALA A 262 -4.26 -13.81 -0.43
N PRO A 263 -4.79 -15.00 -0.78
CA PRO A 263 -6.10 -15.07 -1.46
C PRO A 263 -7.28 -14.62 -0.59
N GLU A 264 -8.23 -13.90 -1.19
CA GLU A 264 -9.42 -13.38 -0.51
C GLU A 264 -10.25 -14.48 0.18
N SER A 265 -10.29 -15.70 -0.38
CA SER A 265 -10.97 -16.85 0.21
C SER A 265 -10.40 -17.25 1.57
N SER A 266 -9.07 -17.20 1.73
CA SER A 266 -8.37 -17.42 3.00
C SER A 266 -8.61 -16.28 3.98
N GLN A 267 -8.57 -15.03 3.50
CA GLN A 267 -8.86 -13.84 4.31
C GLN A 267 -10.27 -13.91 4.91
N ASN A 268 -11.27 -14.20 4.09
CA ASN A 268 -12.67 -14.34 4.50
C ASN A 268 -12.85 -15.50 5.50
N ARG A 269 -12.08 -16.59 5.37
CA ARG A 269 -12.08 -17.70 6.33
C ARG A 269 -11.50 -17.28 7.69
N LEU A 270 -10.38 -16.56 7.71
CA LEU A 270 -9.76 -16.03 8.93
C LEU A 270 -10.70 -15.05 9.66
N ILE A 271 -11.38 -14.17 8.91
CA ILE A 271 -12.41 -13.26 9.42
C ILE A 271 -13.55 -14.08 10.04
N SER A 272 -14.17 -14.97 9.28
CA SER A 272 -15.34 -15.75 9.71
C SER A 272 -15.05 -16.59 10.95
N ALA A 273 -13.84 -17.15 11.05
CA ALA A 273 -13.39 -17.93 12.21
C ALA A 273 -13.16 -17.09 13.48
N GLY A 274 -13.14 -15.76 13.40
CA GLY A 274 -12.85 -14.91 14.56
C GLY A 274 -11.37 -14.86 14.93
N GLN A 275 -10.45 -15.14 13.98
CA GLN A 275 -9.04 -15.41 14.24
C GLN A 275 -8.09 -14.28 13.79
N VAL A 276 -8.61 -13.10 13.45
CA VAL A 276 -7.79 -11.94 13.03
C VAL A 276 -6.79 -11.52 14.12
N SER A 277 -7.09 -11.75 15.39
CA SER A 277 -6.15 -11.46 16.50
C SER A 277 -4.80 -12.16 16.35
N LEU A 278 -4.75 -13.33 15.71
CA LEU A 278 -3.48 -14.04 15.44
C LEU A 278 -2.58 -13.20 14.50
N LEU A 279 -3.15 -12.62 13.46
CA LEU A 279 -2.43 -11.72 12.55
C LEU A 279 -1.96 -10.46 13.29
N LEU A 280 -2.79 -9.89 14.16
CA LEU A 280 -2.42 -8.71 14.93
C LEU A 280 -1.26 -8.98 15.90
N ASN A 281 -1.20 -10.17 16.50
CA ASN A 281 -0.09 -10.57 17.36
C ASN A 281 1.23 -10.67 16.57
N VAL A 282 1.20 -11.29 15.39
CA VAL A 282 2.37 -11.38 14.48
C VAL A 282 2.77 -9.99 14.00
N TYR A 283 1.81 -9.14 13.63
CA TYR A 283 2.06 -7.75 13.26
C TYR A 283 2.77 -6.98 14.38
N TYR A 284 2.28 -7.09 15.62
CA TYR A 284 2.89 -6.46 16.78
C TYR A 284 4.32 -6.95 16.99
N HIS A 285 4.54 -8.28 16.95
CA HIS A 285 5.86 -8.87 17.10
C HIS A 285 6.86 -8.31 16.08
N ALA A 286 6.49 -8.32 14.79
CA ALA A 286 7.33 -7.87 13.68
C ALA A 286 7.77 -6.40 13.78
N HIS A 287 7.00 -5.53 14.44
CA HIS A 287 7.23 -4.08 14.47
C HIS A 287 7.67 -3.55 15.84
N VAL A 288 7.53 -4.34 16.91
CA VAL A 288 7.80 -3.90 18.28
C VAL A 288 8.84 -4.77 18.97
N ASN A 289 8.72 -6.09 18.85
CA ASN A 289 9.57 -7.03 19.58
C ASN A 289 10.85 -7.39 18.81
N VAL A 290 10.85 -7.23 17.49
CA VAL A 290 12.03 -7.47 16.65
C VAL A 290 12.90 -6.21 16.57
N ALA A 291 14.10 -6.28 17.16
CA ALA A 291 15.08 -5.20 17.09
C ALA A 291 15.90 -5.29 15.79
N VAL A 292 15.46 -4.56 14.75
CA VAL A 292 16.09 -4.60 13.41
C VAL A 292 17.58 -4.26 13.44
N ASP A 293 17.98 -3.34 14.32
CA ASP A 293 19.38 -2.89 14.45
C ASP A 293 20.32 -3.96 15.03
N HIS A 294 19.77 -5.05 15.57
CA HIS A 294 20.55 -6.19 16.10
C HIS A 294 20.66 -7.35 15.11
N ILE A 295 20.25 -7.16 13.85
CA ILE A 295 20.31 -8.19 12.81
C ILE A 295 21.54 -7.90 11.93
N ASP A 296 22.56 -8.76 12.04
CA ASP A 296 23.80 -8.60 11.26
C ASP A 296 23.64 -9.02 9.78
N ASP A 297 22.68 -9.89 9.46
CA ASP A 297 22.43 -10.40 8.10
C ASP A 297 21.55 -9.43 7.29
N PRO A 298 22.10 -8.78 6.23
CA PRO A 298 21.33 -7.87 5.38
C PRO A 298 20.16 -8.54 4.64
N ASP A 299 20.30 -9.82 4.27
CA ASP A 299 19.26 -10.55 3.57
C ASP A 299 18.08 -10.83 4.50
N LEU A 300 18.35 -11.18 5.76
CA LEU A 300 17.32 -11.36 6.78
C LEU A 300 16.58 -10.05 7.09
N VAL A 301 17.31 -8.92 7.15
CA VAL A 301 16.69 -7.58 7.29
C VAL A 301 15.75 -7.29 6.11
N ASN A 302 16.15 -7.63 4.88
CA ASN A 302 15.30 -7.43 3.71
C ASN A 302 14.05 -8.32 3.74
N GLN A 303 14.18 -9.57 4.15
CA GLN A 303 13.05 -10.48 4.33
C GLN A 303 12.08 -9.96 5.40
N LEU A 304 12.59 -9.44 6.52
CA LEU A 304 11.75 -8.82 7.56
C LEU A 304 10.98 -7.61 7.02
N ARG A 305 11.63 -6.73 6.25
CA ARG A 305 10.95 -5.56 5.63
C ARG A 305 9.86 -5.98 4.65
N GLN A 306 10.11 -7.04 3.87
CA GLN A 306 9.12 -7.61 2.96
C GLN A 306 7.93 -8.18 3.75
N LEU A 307 8.20 -8.92 4.82
CA LEU A 307 7.17 -9.45 5.72
C LEU A 307 6.33 -8.32 6.35
N GLN A 308 6.97 -7.28 6.89
CA GLN A 308 6.28 -6.11 7.46
C GLN A 308 5.35 -5.43 6.44
N THR A 309 5.80 -5.31 5.19
CA THR A 309 4.99 -4.76 4.08
C THR A 309 3.80 -5.67 3.76
N SER A 310 4.02 -6.98 3.66
CA SER A 310 2.96 -7.96 3.41
C SER A 310 1.91 -7.98 4.54
N LEU A 311 2.36 -7.94 5.79
CA LEU A 311 1.50 -7.86 6.97
C LEU A 311 0.60 -6.62 6.95
N LEU A 312 1.15 -5.45 6.59
CA LEU A 312 0.37 -4.21 6.49
C LEU A 312 -0.65 -4.26 5.34
N SER A 313 -0.23 -4.75 4.16
CA SER A 313 -1.12 -4.89 3.00
C SER A 313 -2.30 -5.80 3.31
N THR A 314 -2.04 -7.00 3.83
CA THR A 314 -3.10 -7.95 4.17
C THR A 314 -4.00 -7.44 5.30
N LEU A 315 -3.46 -6.69 6.26
CA LEU A 315 -4.30 -6.03 7.28
C LEU A 315 -5.21 -4.97 6.66
N ALA A 316 -4.73 -4.20 5.69
CA ALA A 316 -5.55 -3.25 4.94
C ALA A 316 -6.66 -3.98 4.16
N ASP A 317 -6.34 -5.08 3.48
CA ASP A 317 -7.32 -5.88 2.72
C ASP A 317 -8.39 -6.49 3.64
N LEU A 318 -7.97 -7.12 4.74
CA LEU A 318 -8.88 -7.70 5.74
C LEU A 318 -9.81 -6.65 6.31
N THR A 319 -9.29 -5.49 6.70
CA THR A 319 -10.10 -4.41 7.28
C THR A 319 -10.94 -3.70 6.25
N ALA A 320 -10.66 -3.82 4.95
CA ALA A 320 -11.51 -3.28 3.89
C ALA A 320 -12.67 -4.21 3.50
N SER A 321 -12.66 -5.49 3.93
CA SER A 321 -13.74 -6.44 3.64
C SER A 321 -15.03 -6.15 4.42
N ASP A 322 -16.19 -6.24 3.76
CA ASP A 322 -17.51 -6.12 4.42
C ASP A 322 -17.73 -7.18 5.52
N ALA A 323 -17.16 -8.37 5.34
CA ALA A 323 -17.24 -9.46 6.32
C ALA A 323 -16.55 -9.07 7.64
N PHE A 324 -15.51 -8.24 7.57
CA PHE A 324 -14.76 -7.79 8.74
C PHE A 324 -15.63 -7.01 9.72
N PHE A 325 -16.38 -6.03 9.22
CA PHE A 325 -17.24 -5.17 10.04
C PHE A 325 -18.39 -5.93 10.68
N THR A 326 -18.94 -6.89 9.94
CA THR A 326 -20.00 -7.77 10.45
C THR A 326 -19.47 -8.62 11.61
N ARG A 327 -18.22 -9.06 11.54
CA ARG A 327 -17.61 -9.91 12.57
C ARG A 327 -17.02 -9.13 13.76
N TYR A 328 -16.40 -7.98 13.49
CA TYR A 328 -15.62 -7.20 14.45
C TYR A 328 -16.22 -5.79 14.59
N PRO A 329 -17.21 -5.59 15.47
CA PRO A 329 -17.78 -4.27 15.71
C PRO A 329 -16.77 -3.35 16.38
N LEU A 330 -16.94 -2.03 16.23
CA LEU A 330 -15.99 -1.00 16.68
C LEU A 330 -15.63 -1.04 18.17
N GLN A 331 -16.49 -1.58 19.03
CA GLN A 331 -16.22 -1.75 20.48
C GLN A 331 -15.61 -3.12 20.85
N GLY A 332 -15.44 -4.02 19.88
CA GLY A 332 -14.93 -5.36 20.09
C GLY A 332 -13.42 -5.42 20.35
N PRO A 333 -12.90 -6.57 20.80
CA PRO A 333 -11.49 -6.72 21.22
C PRO A 333 -10.48 -6.46 20.10
N VAL A 334 -10.79 -6.86 18.85
CA VAL A 334 -9.94 -6.57 17.69
C VAL A 334 -9.83 -5.06 17.45
N SER A 335 -10.95 -4.33 17.50
CA SER A 335 -10.95 -2.87 17.35
C SER A 335 -10.27 -2.17 18.53
N GLN A 336 -10.38 -2.71 19.75
CA GLN A 336 -9.64 -2.22 20.92
C GLN A 336 -8.12 -2.29 20.72
N THR A 337 -7.60 -3.30 20.00
CA THR A 337 -6.19 -3.34 19.62
C THR A 337 -5.81 -2.15 18.73
N PHE A 338 -6.60 -1.82 17.71
CA PHE A 338 -6.35 -0.64 16.88
C PHE A 338 -6.44 0.67 17.68
N TRP A 339 -7.36 0.77 18.64
CA TRP A 339 -7.42 1.92 19.54
C TRP A 339 -6.18 2.06 20.42
N ALA A 340 -5.64 0.94 20.91
CA ALA A 340 -4.41 0.93 21.69
C ALA A 340 -3.21 1.32 20.82
N TRP A 341 -3.10 0.76 19.62
CA TRP A 341 -2.04 1.05 18.66
C TRP A 341 -2.06 2.49 18.16
N LEU A 342 -3.24 3.11 17.97
CA LEU A 342 -3.36 4.51 17.58
C LEU A 342 -2.74 5.45 18.63
N ARG A 343 -2.82 5.07 19.91
CA ARG A 343 -2.28 5.84 21.06
C ARG A 343 -0.84 5.44 21.42
N ALA A 344 -0.31 4.38 20.82
CA ALA A 344 1.06 3.94 21.08
C ALA A 344 2.05 4.88 20.36
N PRO A 345 3.19 5.22 20.98
CA PRO A 345 4.25 6.02 20.35
C PRO A 345 5.08 5.18 19.37
N ASN A 346 4.42 4.49 18.44
CA ASN A 346 5.04 3.67 17.40
C ASN A 346 4.35 3.94 16.06
N ALA A 347 5.08 4.59 15.15
CA ALA A 347 4.54 5.06 13.88
C ALA A 347 3.97 3.92 13.01
N ARG A 348 4.56 2.71 13.06
CA ARG A 348 4.07 1.55 12.28
C ARG A 348 2.74 1.03 12.81
N LEU A 349 2.60 0.91 14.14
CA LEU A 349 1.33 0.56 14.78
C LEU A 349 0.25 1.63 14.51
N GLN A 350 0.62 2.91 14.54
CA GLN A 350 -0.28 4.02 14.23
C GLN A 350 -0.73 3.98 12.77
N THR A 351 0.16 3.69 11.81
CA THR A 351 -0.20 3.48 10.40
C THR A 351 -1.25 2.38 10.24
N ALA A 352 -1.02 1.20 10.82
CA ALA A 352 -1.97 0.09 10.79
C ALA A 352 -3.33 0.48 11.40
N SER A 353 -3.32 1.26 12.48
CA SER A 353 -4.53 1.72 13.16
C SER A 353 -5.31 2.75 12.35
N CYS A 354 -4.63 3.71 11.73
CA CYS A 354 -5.25 4.71 10.86
C CYS A 354 -5.93 4.04 9.67
N LEU A 355 -5.28 3.03 9.05
CA LEU A 355 -5.89 2.24 7.98
C LEU A 355 -7.12 1.47 8.46
N ALA A 356 -6.98 0.69 9.53
CA ALA A 356 -8.06 -0.15 10.05
C ALA A 356 -9.27 0.68 10.51
N LEU A 357 -9.05 1.74 11.30
CA LEU A 357 -10.09 2.62 11.81
C LEU A 357 -10.67 3.52 10.70
N GLY A 358 -9.86 3.91 9.71
CA GLY A 358 -10.33 4.59 8.51
C GLY A 358 -11.34 3.77 7.73
N ASN A 359 -11.13 2.46 7.65
CA ASN A 359 -12.05 1.53 7.00
C ASN A 359 -13.36 1.32 7.78
N TYR A 360 -13.46 1.66 9.08
CA TYR A 360 -14.73 1.72 9.84
C TYR A 360 -15.57 2.95 9.49
N SER A 361 -14.99 3.99 8.90
CA SER A 361 -15.64 5.26 8.61
C SER A 361 -16.51 5.19 7.33
N ARG A 362 -17.46 4.24 7.29
CA ARG A 362 -18.25 3.89 6.08
C ARG A 362 -19.57 4.63 5.93
N SER A 363 -19.98 5.38 6.96
CA SER A 363 -21.17 6.22 6.93
C SER A 363 -20.93 7.51 7.71
N ASP A 364 -21.80 8.49 7.51
CA ASP A 364 -21.77 9.75 8.27
C ASP A 364 -21.96 9.49 9.77
N GLU A 365 -22.80 8.52 10.16
CA GLU A 365 -23.07 8.15 11.55
C GLU A 365 -21.84 7.54 12.23
N LEU A 366 -21.14 6.61 11.56
CA LEU A 366 -19.93 5.99 12.11
C LEU A 366 -18.78 7.01 12.19
N SER A 367 -18.62 7.81 11.14
CA SER A 367 -17.65 8.91 11.12
C SER A 367 -17.93 9.92 12.24
N TYR A 368 -19.19 10.22 12.50
CA TYR A 368 -19.61 11.07 13.62
C TYR A 368 -19.26 10.43 14.98
N ALA A 369 -19.59 9.16 15.19
CA ALA A 369 -19.27 8.45 16.43
C ALA A 369 -17.75 8.36 16.68
N LEU A 370 -16.95 8.13 15.64
CA LEU A 370 -15.48 8.11 15.74
C LEU A 370 -14.93 9.45 16.26
N VAL A 371 -15.50 10.58 15.84
CA VAL A 371 -15.08 11.91 16.30
C VAL A 371 -15.63 12.22 17.68
N HIS A 372 -16.95 12.18 17.86
CA HIS A 372 -17.63 12.75 19.03
C HIS A 372 -17.77 11.78 20.21
N THR A 373 -17.80 10.48 19.96
CA THR A 373 -17.89 9.46 21.02
C THR A 373 -16.52 8.91 21.38
N HIS A 374 -15.68 8.63 20.39
CA HIS A 374 -14.40 7.93 20.59
C HIS A 374 -13.18 8.85 20.60
N GLY A 375 -13.31 10.11 20.15
CA GLY A 375 -12.20 11.07 20.12
C GLY A 375 -11.06 10.63 19.20
N ALA A 376 -11.35 9.89 18.12
CA ALA A 376 -10.36 9.27 17.25
C ALA A 376 -9.36 10.26 16.63
N HIS A 377 -9.84 11.49 16.38
CA HIS A 377 -9.06 12.58 15.79
C HIS A 377 -7.95 13.10 16.71
N ILE A 378 -8.09 13.00 18.04
CA ILE A 378 -7.14 13.57 19.01
C ILE A 378 -5.72 12.99 18.85
N PRO A 379 -5.51 11.66 18.96
CA PRO A 379 -4.17 11.08 18.78
C PRO A 379 -3.63 11.25 17.34
N VAL A 380 -4.51 11.39 16.34
CA VAL A 380 -4.08 11.61 14.95
C VAL A 380 -3.60 13.06 14.75
N ILE A 381 -4.24 14.04 15.39
CA ILE A 381 -3.77 15.43 15.41
C ILE A 381 -2.42 15.53 16.12
N GLU A 382 -2.26 14.84 17.25
CA GLU A 382 -0.97 14.76 17.98
C GLU A 382 0.12 14.16 17.07
N LEU A 383 -0.19 13.06 16.37
CA LEU A 383 0.70 12.42 15.41
C LEU A 383 1.11 13.38 14.28
N LEU A 384 0.14 14.05 13.64
CA LEU A 384 0.40 15.00 12.55
C LEU A 384 1.09 16.27 13.04
N SER A 385 0.97 16.63 14.32
CA SER A 385 1.63 17.82 14.89
C SER A 385 3.08 17.57 15.31
N ASN A 386 3.52 16.31 15.34
CA ASN A 386 4.88 15.96 15.74
C ASN A 386 5.89 16.24 14.58
N PRO A 387 6.86 17.16 14.76
CA PRO A 387 7.83 17.52 13.71
C PRO A 387 8.81 16.39 13.36
N GLU A 388 8.98 15.40 14.24
CA GLU A 388 9.83 14.23 13.96
C GLU A 388 9.17 13.23 12.99
N ILE A 389 7.85 13.34 12.80
CA ILE A 389 7.09 12.44 11.92
C ILE A 389 7.05 13.03 10.51
N ASN A 390 7.94 12.48 9.67
CA ASN A 390 8.14 12.87 8.26
C ASN A 390 8.01 11.69 7.28
N ASP A 391 7.75 10.48 7.78
CA ASP A 391 7.55 9.27 6.98
C ASP A 391 6.25 9.39 6.16
N ALA A 392 6.36 9.25 4.84
CA ALA A 392 5.27 9.46 3.90
C ALA A 392 4.09 8.52 4.15
N GLN A 393 4.36 7.25 4.51
CA GLN A 393 3.34 6.23 4.71
C GLN A 393 2.50 6.54 5.95
N VAL A 394 3.15 6.96 7.04
CA VAL A 394 2.48 7.33 8.30
C VAL A 394 1.59 8.56 8.09
N LEU A 395 2.14 9.61 7.45
CA LEU A 395 1.41 10.84 7.18
C LEU A 395 0.22 10.59 6.26
N HIS A 396 0.41 9.83 5.18
CA HIS A 396 -0.65 9.48 4.26
C HIS A 396 -1.78 8.70 4.94
N ALA A 397 -1.46 7.66 5.73
CA ALA A 397 -2.48 6.88 6.44
C ALA A 397 -3.28 7.74 7.44
N ALA A 398 -2.60 8.61 8.20
CA ALA A 398 -3.24 9.53 9.14
C ALA A 398 -4.15 10.55 8.43
N ILE A 399 -3.67 11.17 7.34
CA ILE A 399 -4.45 12.12 6.55
C ILE A 399 -5.66 11.43 5.89
N SER A 400 -5.50 10.23 5.35
CA SER A 400 -6.60 9.47 4.74
C SER A 400 -7.67 9.10 5.74
N PHE A 401 -7.29 8.70 6.96
CA PHE A 401 -8.26 8.50 8.04
C PHE A 401 -9.03 9.79 8.35
N LEU A 402 -8.32 10.92 8.50
CA LEU A 402 -8.95 12.22 8.78
C LEU A 402 -9.82 12.73 7.63
N LYS A 403 -9.48 12.43 6.36
CA LYS A 403 -10.34 12.73 5.20
C LYS A 403 -11.70 12.09 5.38
N ASN A 404 -11.76 10.82 5.78
CA ASN A 404 -13.04 10.11 6.04
C ASN A 404 -13.81 10.80 7.17
N LEU A 405 -13.14 11.14 8.27
CA LEU A 405 -13.76 11.84 9.40
C LEU A 405 -14.25 13.26 9.06
N ALA A 406 -13.66 13.90 8.05
CA ALA A 406 -14.00 15.27 7.62
C ALA A 406 -15.16 15.34 6.62
N ILE A 407 -15.68 14.20 6.14
CA ILE A 407 -16.83 14.16 5.21
C ILE A 407 -18.10 14.75 5.87
N PRO A 408 -18.54 14.30 7.06
CA PRO A 408 -19.76 14.80 7.66
C PRO A 408 -19.59 16.26 8.11
N ALA A 409 -20.54 17.12 7.75
CA ALA A 409 -20.49 18.54 8.07
C ALA A 409 -20.35 18.81 9.58
N ASN A 410 -21.00 17.99 10.40
CA ASN A 410 -21.00 18.11 11.87
C ASN A 410 -19.66 17.77 12.52
N ASN A 411 -18.74 17.10 11.82
CA ASN A 411 -17.41 16.76 12.36
C ASN A 411 -16.41 17.90 12.17
N LYS A 412 -16.54 18.67 11.09
CA LYS A 412 -15.55 19.67 10.67
C LYS A 412 -15.18 20.66 11.79
N PRO A 413 -16.12 21.20 12.59
CA PRO A 413 -15.77 22.12 13.67
C PRO A 413 -14.85 21.52 14.74
N SER A 414 -14.99 20.22 15.06
CA SER A 414 -14.15 19.50 16.03
C SER A 414 -12.78 19.14 15.45
N LEU A 415 -12.68 19.02 14.12
CA LEU A 415 -11.43 18.75 13.41
C LEU A 415 -10.62 20.03 13.12
N GLY A 416 -11.04 21.18 13.66
CA GLY A 416 -10.45 22.48 13.32
C GLY A 416 -8.99 22.66 13.73
N ASP A 417 -8.52 21.94 14.76
CA ASP A 417 -7.14 22.03 15.24
C ASP A 417 -6.13 21.49 14.20
N LEU A 418 -6.60 20.72 13.22
CA LEU A 418 -5.80 20.33 12.04
C LEU A 418 -5.31 21.54 11.24
N LEU A 419 -6.00 22.67 11.32
CA LEU A 419 -5.68 23.91 10.61
C LEU A 419 -4.68 24.79 11.36
N GLU A 420 -4.20 24.38 12.55
CA GLU A 420 -3.14 25.08 13.27
C GLU A 420 -1.80 24.95 12.51
N PRO A 421 -0.91 25.97 12.54
CA PRO A 421 0.31 25.99 11.73
C PRO A 421 1.23 24.78 11.93
N SER A 422 1.25 24.23 13.14
CA SER A 422 2.06 23.06 13.51
C SER A 422 1.46 21.72 13.09
N CYS A 423 0.24 21.66 12.53
CA CYS A 423 -0.42 20.43 12.12
C CYS A 423 -0.41 20.27 10.59
N VAL A 424 -1.57 20.27 9.91
CA VAL A 424 -1.64 20.01 8.45
C VAL A 424 -0.87 21.06 7.63
N PRO A 425 -0.92 22.37 7.92
CA PRO A 425 -0.15 23.38 7.20
C PRO A 425 1.36 23.15 7.14
N ARG A 426 1.98 22.54 8.17
CA ARG A 426 3.43 22.23 8.13
C ARG A 426 3.79 21.28 6.98
N ILE A 427 2.86 20.36 6.66
CA ILE A 427 3.04 19.30 5.65
C ILE A 427 3.07 19.89 4.24
N TYR A 428 2.48 21.08 4.03
CA TYR A 428 2.57 21.76 2.74
C TYR A 428 4.02 22.02 2.32
N ALA A 429 4.96 22.11 3.27
CA ALA A 429 6.38 22.36 2.97
C ALA A 429 7.15 21.11 2.51
N PHE A 430 6.50 19.95 2.35
CA PHE A 430 7.19 18.69 2.02
C PHE A 430 7.33 18.54 0.50
N ASP A 431 8.11 19.44 -0.11
CA ASP A 431 8.24 19.58 -1.57
C ASP A 431 8.80 18.30 -2.25
N SER A 432 9.49 17.42 -1.50
CA SER A 432 9.95 16.12 -2.00
C SER A 432 8.88 15.01 -1.95
N GLN A 433 7.69 15.27 -1.40
CA GLN A 433 6.60 14.30 -1.22
C GLN A 433 5.27 14.84 -1.78
N PRO A 434 5.15 15.02 -3.11
CA PRO A 434 3.98 15.67 -3.72
C PRO A 434 2.65 14.98 -3.45
N HIS A 435 2.64 13.64 -3.29
CA HIS A 435 1.45 12.88 -2.93
C HIS A 435 0.95 13.20 -1.51
N VAL A 436 1.86 13.40 -0.55
CA VAL A 436 1.50 13.80 0.82
C VAL A 436 1.02 15.26 0.84
N GLN A 437 1.67 16.15 0.08
CA GLN A 437 1.20 17.54 -0.07
C GLN A 437 -0.23 17.60 -0.61
N PHE A 438 -0.51 16.83 -1.68
CA PHE A 438 -1.85 16.72 -2.27
C PHE A 438 -2.88 16.23 -1.24
N ALA A 439 -2.58 15.17 -0.49
CA ALA A 439 -3.46 14.65 0.54
C ALA A 439 -3.74 15.69 1.64
N ALA A 440 -2.71 16.41 2.10
CA ALA A 440 -2.82 17.44 3.13
C ALA A 440 -3.70 18.62 2.69
N VAL A 441 -3.50 19.14 1.47
CA VAL A 441 -4.34 20.24 0.94
C VAL A 441 -5.76 19.77 0.66
N SER A 442 -5.95 18.51 0.24
CA SER A 442 -7.28 17.92 0.06
C SER A 442 -8.07 17.84 1.37
N LEU A 443 -7.41 17.41 2.46
CA LEU A 443 -8.00 17.42 3.80
C LEU A 443 -8.35 18.85 4.23
N THR A 444 -7.47 19.81 3.96
CA THR A 444 -7.72 21.23 4.24
C THR A 444 -8.97 21.73 3.53
N ARG A 445 -9.11 21.45 2.23
CA ARG A 445 -10.32 21.79 1.47
C ARG A 445 -11.57 21.21 2.13
N LEU A 446 -11.56 19.92 2.47
CA LEU A 446 -12.72 19.26 3.11
C LEU A 446 -13.15 19.97 4.38
N LEU A 447 -12.20 20.36 5.23
CA LEU A 447 -12.45 21.05 6.50
C LEU A 447 -13.03 22.46 6.31
N LEU A 448 -12.75 23.13 5.19
CA LEU A 448 -13.19 24.50 4.92
C LEU A 448 -14.59 24.57 4.30
N VAL A 449 -14.97 23.57 3.49
CA VAL A 449 -16.26 23.56 2.77
C VAL A 449 -17.43 23.72 3.74
N ASN A 450 -18.13 24.85 3.61
CA ASN A 450 -19.30 25.26 4.40
C ASN A 450 -19.07 25.26 5.92
N CYS A 451 -17.85 25.57 6.39
CA CYS A 451 -17.51 25.59 7.82
C CYS A 451 -16.93 26.94 8.28
N PRO A 452 -17.78 27.90 8.73
CA PRO A 452 -17.33 29.23 9.16
C PRO A 452 -16.29 29.23 10.28
N SER A 453 -16.39 28.32 11.25
CA SER A 453 -15.41 28.22 12.35
C SER A 453 -14.03 27.80 11.85
N ASN A 454 -13.96 26.91 10.86
CA ASN A 454 -12.68 26.49 10.28
C ASN A 454 -12.09 27.55 9.36
N VAL A 455 -12.92 28.27 8.60
CA VAL A 455 -12.45 29.43 7.83
C VAL A 455 -11.91 30.52 8.77
N ARG A 456 -12.56 30.77 9.91
CA ARG A 456 -12.01 31.66 10.94
C ARG A 456 -10.63 31.21 11.41
N ARG A 457 -10.45 29.91 11.69
CA ARG A 457 -9.17 29.35 12.15
C ARG A 457 -8.05 29.54 11.12
N ILE A 458 -8.29 29.18 9.86
CA ILE A 458 -7.23 29.28 8.83
C ILE A 458 -6.87 30.73 8.50
N CYS A 459 -7.81 31.66 8.66
CA CYS A 459 -7.61 33.11 8.46
C CYS A 459 -7.06 33.83 9.70
N LYS A 460 -6.85 33.14 10.82
CA LYS A 460 -6.28 33.74 12.03
C LYS A 460 -4.81 34.14 11.79
N PRO A 461 -4.39 35.35 12.24
CA PRO A 461 -2.99 35.72 12.31
C PRO A 461 -2.10 34.67 12.97
N LEU A 462 -0.92 34.43 12.39
CA LEU A 462 0.10 33.53 12.97
C LEU A 462 0.72 34.10 14.25
N SER A 463 0.64 35.42 14.45
CA SER A 463 1.07 36.10 15.67
C SER A 463 -0.01 37.06 16.17
N SER A 464 -0.29 37.01 17.47
CA SER A 464 -1.15 37.99 18.14
C SER A 464 -0.45 39.33 18.39
N ASP A 465 0.88 39.37 18.35
CA ASP A 465 1.67 40.60 18.50
C ASP A 465 1.60 41.44 17.21
N PRO A 466 1.00 42.65 17.25
CA PRO A 466 0.88 43.53 16.08
C PRO A 466 2.20 43.99 15.48
N SER A 467 3.30 43.93 16.25
CA SER A 467 4.63 44.30 15.79
C SER A 467 5.36 43.17 15.05
N SER A 468 4.83 41.94 15.11
CA SER A 468 5.41 40.80 14.45
C SER A 468 5.12 40.82 12.94
N PRO A 469 6.10 40.51 12.07
CA PRO A 469 5.83 40.30 10.64
C PRO A 469 4.87 39.14 10.38
N ALA A 470 4.63 38.27 11.37
CA ALA A 470 3.66 37.19 11.31
C ALA A 470 2.23 37.61 11.68
N HIS A 471 2.00 38.86 12.10
CA HIS A 471 0.66 39.36 12.46
C HIS A 471 -0.28 39.45 11.26
N GLU A 472 0.26 39.77 10.09
CA GLU A 472 -0.51 39.86 8.85
C GLU A 472 -0.34 38.59 7.98
N ARG A 473 0.24 37.53 8.55
CA ARG A 473 0.44 36.23 7.91
C ARG A 473 -0.54 35.23 8.51
N THR A 474 -0.98 34.27 7.71
CA THR A 474 -1.98 33.23 8.07
C THR A 474 -1.63 31.91 7.39
N ASN A 475 -2.36 30.85 7.71
CA ASN A 475 -2.25 29.59 6.96
C ASN A 475 -2.83 29.68 5.54
N VAL A 476 -3.60 30.73 5.22
CA VAL A 476 -3.98 31.03 3.82
C VAL A 476 -2.77 31.43 2.99
N HIS A 477 -1.79 32.14 3.56
CA HIS A 477 -0.52 32.40 2.87
C HIS A 477 0.25 31.11 2.57
N ALA A 478 0.15 30.10 3.44
CA ALA A 478 0.77 28.80 3.20
C ALA A 478 0.10 28.05 2.02
N LEU A 479 -1.23 28.17 1.86
CA LEU A 479 -1.97 27.66 0.69
C LEU A 479 -1.56 28.36 -0.61
N VAL A 480 -1.45 29.70 -0.59
CA VAL A 480 -1.00 30.48 -1.75
C VAL A 480 0.43 30.09 -2.12
N SER A 481 1.33 30.01 -1.13
CA SER A 481 2.70 29.57 -1.37
C SER A 481 2.79 28.15 -1.92
N LEU A 482 1.96 27.21 -1.44
CA LEU A 482 1.86 25.86 -2.00
C LEU A 482 1.41 25.88 -3.46
N PHE A 483 0.39 26.68 -3.80
CA PHE A 483 -0.07 26.84 -5.18
C PHE A 483 1.02 27.40 -6.09
N GLU A 484 1.79 28.38 -5.63
CA GLU A 484 2.82 29.05 -6.44
C GLU A 484 4.04 28.16 -6.71
N ARG A 485 4.45 27.36 -5.72
CA ARG A 485 5.66 26.52 -5.83
C ARG A 485 5.43 25.12 -6.41
N SER A 486 4.18 24.63 -6.39
CA SER A 486 3.88 23.26 -6.81
C SER A 486 3.80 23.14 -8.33
N ASP A 487 4.58 22.25 -8.93
CA ASP A 487 4.44 21.89 -10.34
C ASP A 487 3.29 20.89 -10.60
N ALA A 488 2.83 20.19 -9.55
CA ALA A 488 1.74 19.24 -9.63
C ALA A 488 0.39 19.95 -9.76
N GLU A 489 -0.25 19.81 -10.92
CA GLU A 489 -1.57 20.40 -11.22
C GLU A 489 -2.67 20.00 -10.21
N PRO A 490 -2.78 18.72 -9.75
CA PRO A 490 -3.77 18.33 -8.75
C PRO A 490 -3.61 19.08 -7.42
N THR A 491 -2.37 19.29 -6.97
CA THR A 491 -2.07 20.05 -5.74
C THR A 491 -2.45 21.52 -5.88
N ARG A 492 -2.11 22.14 -7.03
CA ARG A 492 -2.51 23.52 -7.33
C ARG A 492 -4.03 23.66 -7.36
N LEU A 493 -4.73 22.71 -7.97
CA LEU A 493 -6.18 22.68 -8.03
C LEU A 493 -6.81 22.62 -6.64
N GLU A 494 -6.36 21.71 -5.76
CA GLU A 494 -6.88 21.60 -4.40
C GLU A 494 -6.57 22.84 -3.53
N ALA A 495 -5.40 23.45 -3.70
CA ALA A 495 -5.06 24.72 -3.05
C ALA A 495 -6.01 25.84 -3.50
N SER A 496 -6.23 25.98 -4.81
CA SER A 496 -7.17 26.95 -5.36
C SER A 496 -8.61 26.68 -4.89
N ARG A 497 -9.06 25.43 -4.86
CA ARG A 497 -10.39 25.06 -4.34
C ARG A 497 -10.55 25.39 -2.85
N SER A 498 -9.49 25.23 -2.06
CA SER A 498 -9.46 25.64 -0.65
C SER A 498 -9.64 27.15 -0.51
N ILE A 499 -8.97 27.94 -1.35
CA ILE A 499 -9.10 29.40 -1.40
C ILE A 499 -10.52 29.81 -1.83
N ALA A 500 -11.09 29.19 -2.86
CA ALA A 500 -12.46 29.44 -3.26
C ALA A 500 -13.49 29.10 -2.17
N ALA A 501 -13.26 28.03 -1.40
CA ALA A 501 -14.11 27.68 -0.25
C ALA A 501 -14.06 28.75 0.84
N ILE A 502 -12.89 29.34 1.12
CA ILE A 502 -12.74 30.49 2.02
C ILE A 502 -13.58 31.66 1.51
N CYS A 503 -13.40 32.07 0.24
CA CYS A 503 -14.16 33.17 -0.34
C CYS A 503 -15.68 32.95 -0.28
N ARG A 504 -16.14 31.73 -0.60
CA ARG A 504 -17.55 31.36 -0.51
C ARG A 504 -18.11 31.58 0.89
N VAL A 505 -17.39 31.13 1.92
CA VAL A 505 -17.82 31.28 3.31
C VAL A 505 -17.84 32.76 3.73
N LEU A 506 -16.83 33.55 3.35
CA LEU A 506 -16.74 34.99 3.66
C LEU A 506 -17.86 35.82 3.03
N HIS A 507 -18.41 35.38 1.89
CA HIS A 507 -19.51 36.07 1.21
C HIS A 507 -20.90 35.42 1.43
N SER A 508 -20.96 34.29 2.13
CA SER A 508 -22.23 33.65 2.54
C SER A 508 -22.59 33.92 4.00
N ASN A 509 -21.69 34.53 4.77
CA ASN A 509 -21.84 34.77 6.20
C ASN A 509 -21.34 36.19 6.56
N PRO A 510 -21.75 36.74 7.72
CA PRO A 510 -21.15 37.97 8.23
C PRO A 510 -19.63 37.81 8.40
N ALA A 511 -18.87 38.79 7.94
CA ALA A 511 -17.40 38.72 7.95
C ALA A 511 -16.83 39.00 9.34
N ALA A 512 -17.42 39.90 10.13
CA ALA A 512 -16.95 40.22 11.49
C ALA A 512 -16.67 39.02 12.41
N PRO A 513 -17.56 38.01 12.57
CA PRO A 513 -17.28 36.85 13.42
C PRO A 513 -16.23 35.88 12.83
N ILE A 514 -15.98 35.92 11.52
CA ILE A 514 -15.04 35.03 10.82
C ILE A 514 -13.66 35.67 10.70
N LEU A 515 -13.59 36.99 10.53
CA LEU A 515 -12.38 37.80 10.40
C LEU A 515 -12.30 38.86 11.51
N PRO A 516 -12.33 38.47 12.81
CA PRO A 516 -12.32 39.43 13.91
C PRO A 516 -11.01 40.24 13.97
N ASP A 517 -9.89 39.63 13.57
CA ASP A 517 -8.55 40.23 13.63
C ASP A 517 -8.21 41.11 12.42
N TRP A 518 -9.07 41.14 11.40
CA TRP A 518 -8.84 41.86 10.13
C TRP A 518 -9.58 43.19 10.06
N ASP A 519 -9.79 43.85 11.20
CA ASP A 519 -10.34 45.19 11.24
C ASP A 519 -9.25 46.21 10.81
N PRO A 520 -9.44 46.98 9.73
CA PRO A 520 -8.46 47.98 9.33
C PRO A 520 -8.21 49.06 10.39
N SER A 521 -9.14 49.27 11.32
CA SER A 521 -8.99 50.23 12.43
C SER A 521 -8.00 49.77 13.51
N ASN A 522 -7.68 48.47 13.56
CA ASN A 522 -6.75 47.89 14.54
C ASN A 522 -5.30 47.82 14.04
N SER A 523 -5.05 48.08 12.75
CA SER A 523 -3.67 48.08 12.22
C SER A 523 -2.92 49.34 12.65
N SER A 524 -1.88 49.17 13.47
CA SER A 524 -1.03 50.23 14.01
C SER A 524 -0.13 50.94 12.98
N LEU A 525 -0.34 50.70 11.68
CA LEU A 525 0.43 51.33 10.59
C LEU A 525 -0.20 52.63 10.03
N GLN A 526 -1.29 53.14 10.61
CA GLN A 526 -1.72 54.53 10.38
C GLN A 526 -0.87 55.54 11.16
N SER A 527 0.46 55.52 11.03
CA SER A 527 1.33 56.68 11.32
C SER A 527 2.78 56.43 10.91
N SER A 528 3.12 56.62 9.62
CA SER A 528 4.41 57.20 9.18
C SER A 528 4.59 57.11 7.66
N ALA A 529 3.88 57.96 6.93
CA ALA A 529 4.37 58.43 5.64
C ALA A 529 3.96 59.90 5.47
N HIS A 530 4.72 60.78 6.13
CA HIS A 530 4.79 62.17 5.73
C HIS A 530 5.49 62.25 4.37
N THR A 531 4.71 62.20 3.30
CA THR A 531 5.02 62.91 2.06
C THR A 531 3.74 63.60 1.62
N SER A 532 3.76 64.92 1.82
CA SER A 532 2.81 65.88 1.30
C SER A 532 2.67 65.75 -0.21
N ASP A 533 1.59 65.08 -0.64
CA ASP A 533 0.80 65.38 -1.85
C ASP A 533 -0.28 64.30 -2.02
N ASN A 534 -1.41 64.46 -1.33
CA ASN A 534 -2.68 63.84 -1.74
C ASN A 534 -3.89 64.42 -0.97
N THR A 535 -4.09 65.73 -1.09
CA THR A 535 -5.42 66.32 -0.88
C THR A 535 -6.27 65.92 -2.08
N LEU A 536 -6.98 64.79 -2.00
CA LEU A 536 -8.22 64.46 -2.75
C LEU A 536 -8.82 63.06 -2.47
N LEU A 537 -8.30 62.25 -1.54
CA LEU A 537 -8.80 60.88 -1.28
C LEU A 537 -9.45 60.66 0.09
N SER A 538 -9.73 61.70 0.86
CA SER A 538 -10.26 61.59 2.23
C SER A 538 -11.78 61.73 2.38
N SER A 539 -12.58 61.66 1.30
CA SER A 539 -14.03 61.93 1.39
C SER A 539 -14.98 60.84 0.89
N VAL A 540 -14.56 59.57 0.76
CA VAL A 540 -15.44 58.48 0.27
C VAL A 540 -15.52 57.28 1.25
N SER A 541 -15.01 57.40 2.47
CA SER A 541 -14.98 56.28 3.43
C SER A 541 -16.31 56.02 4.17
N SER A 542 -17.44 56.58 3.74
CA SER A 542 -18.72 56.51 4.47
C SER A 542 -19.66 55.37 4.08
N ASP A 543 -19.45 54.67 2.95
CA ASP A 543 -20.47 53.78 2.36
C ASP A 543 -20.18 52.28 2.47
N TYR A 544 -19.05 51.88 3.07
CA TYR A 544 -18.71 50.46 3.22
C TYR A 544 -19.22 49.90 4.55
N SER A 545 -19.90 48.76 4.51
CA SER A 545 -20.16 47.99 5.72
C SER A 545 -18.86 47.53 6.37
N GLU A 546 -18.84 47.40 7.70
CA GLU A 546 -17.67 46.91 8.45
C GLU A 546 -17.18 45.55 7.92
N ASP A 547 -18.12 44.70 7.50
CA ASP A 547 -17.81 43.43 6.85
C ASP A 547 -17.07 43.59 5.52
N SER A 548 -17.43 44.59 4.72
CA SER A 548 -16.78 44.90 3.44
C SER A 548 -15.34 45.38 3.65
N LYS A 549 -15.13 46.23 4.66
CA LYS A 549 -13.79 46.73 5.03
C LYS A 549 -12.85 45.60 5.47
N ARG A 550 -13.34 44.65 6.26
CA ARG A 550 -12.57 43.49 6.74
C ARG A 550 -12.16 42.56 5.61
N ARG A 551 -13.09 42.26 4.69
CA ARG A 551 -12.79 41.42 3.51
C ARG A 551 -11.82 42.11 2.56
N ASP A 552 -11.99 43.40 2.29
CA ASP A 552 -11.06 44.18 1.45
C ASP A 552 -9.63 44.17 2.03
N PHE A 553 -9.49 44.41 3.34
CA PHE A 553 -8.19 44.36 4.01
C PHE A 553 -7.57 42.96 3.94
N PHE A 554 -8.36 41.90 4.18
CA PHE A 554 -7.92 40.52 4.05
C PHE A 554 -7.45 40.20 2.62
N TYR A 555 -8.23 40.51 1.58
CA TYR A 555 -7.88 40.20 0.20
C TYR A 555 -6.59 40.89 -0.26
N LYS A 556 -6.41 42.16 0.10
CA LYS A 556 -5.19 42.93 -0.23
C LYS A 556 -3.92 42.35 0.37
N ARG A 557 -4.01 41.57 1.45
CA ARG A 557 -2.85 40.98 2.12
C ARG A 557 -2.47 39.60 1.62
N HIS A 558 -3.44 38.85 1.07
CA HIS A 558 -3.26 37.43 0.74
C HIS A 558 -3.06 37.13 -0.76
N TYR A 559 -3.33 38.08 -1.67
CA TYR A 559 -3.07 37.95 -3.11
C TYR A 559 -3.64 36.67 -3.75
N LEU A 560 -4.96 36.49 -3.63
CA LEU A 560 -5.66 35.26 -4.03
C LEU A 560 -5.87 35.13 -5.56
N GLU A 561 -5.62 36.19 -6.32
CA GLU A 561 -6.00 36.33 -7.73
C GLU A 561 -5.51 35.20 -8.64
N ASN A 562 -4.25 34.79 -8.51
CA ASN A 562 -3.66 33.78 -9.38
C ASN A 562 -4.28 32.39 -9.15
N ALA A 563 -4.52 32.05 -7.88
CA ALA A 563 -5.14 30.79 -7.51
C ALA A 563 -6.60 30.74 -7.96
N LEU A 564 -7.34 31.85 -7.86
CA LEU A 564 -8.73 31.95 -8.33
C LEU A 564 -8.82 31.92 -9.87
N ALA A 565 -7.93 32.63 -10.57
CA ALA A 565 -7.86 32.61 -12.04
C ALA A 565 -7.65 31.18 -12.58
N PHE A 566 -6.79 30.41 -11.91
CA PHE A 566 -6.50 29.03 -12.28
C PHE A 566 -7.75 28.12 -12.31
N LEU A 567 -8.71 28.30 -11.39
CA LEU A 567 -9.94 27.47 -11.34
C LEU A 567 -10.84 27.64 -12.56
N VAL A 568 -10.88 28.84 -13.11
CA VAL A 568 -11.73 29.15 -14.27
C VAL A 568 -11.01 28.95 -15.60
N ALA A 569 -9.69 29.07 -15.62
CA ALA A 569 -8.85 28.87 -16.80
C ALA A 569 -8.68 27.39 -17.19
N GLN A 570 -8.76 26.46 -16.23
CA GLN A 570 -8.67 25.03 -16.53
C GLN A 570 -9.87 24.53 -17.35
N THR A 571 -9.63 23.55 -18.23
CA THR A 571 -10.64 22.98 -19.13
C THR A 571 -10.98 21.52 -18.84
N LYS A 572 -10.27 20.88 -17.90
CA LYS A 572 -10.35 19.45 -17.59
C LYS A 572 -11.60 19.09 -16.80
N TRP A 573 -12.00 19.92 -15.84
CA TRP A 573 -13.10 19.65 -14.92
C TRP A 573 -14.16 20.76 -14.97
N PRO A 574 -15.15 20.63 -15.86
CA PRO A 574 -16.21 21.62 -15.98
C PRO A 574 -16.96 21.88 -14.67
N ILE A 575 -17.09 20.88 -13.77
CA ILE A 575 -17.90 21.00 -12.54
C ILE A 575 -17.24 22.00 -11.60
N LEU A 576 -15.93 21.87 -11.44
CA LEU A 576 -15.15 22.75 -10.59
C LEU A 576 -15.13 24.18 -11.14
N ARG A 577 -15.07 24.33 -12.46
CA ARG A 577 -15.17 25.64 -13.11
C ARG A 577 -16.53 26.29 -12.85
N SER A 578 -17.62 25.54 -12.96
CA SER A 578 -18.97 26.03 -12.69
C SER A 578 -19.14 26.45 -11.23
N GLU A 579 -18.60 25.67 -10.29
CA GLU A 579 -18.56 26.04 -8.88
C GLU A 579 -17.77 27.34 -8.65
N ALA A 580 -16.62 27.51 -9.32
CA ALA A 580 -15.84 28.74 -9.23
C ALA A 580 -16.62 29.97 -9.75
N TRP A 581 -17.31 29.85 -10.89
CA TRP A 581 -18.17 30.93 -11.41
C TRP A 581 -19.27 31.32 -10.44
N PHE A 582 -19.91 30.34 -9.79
CA PHE A 582 -20.90 30.60 -8.75
C PHE A 582 -20.29 31.38 -7.57
N VAL A 583 -19.11 30.98 -7.08
CA VAL A 583 -18.42 31.68 -6.00
C VAL A 583 -18.06 33.12 -6.40
N PHE A 584 -17.59 33.34 -7.62
CA PHE A 584 -17.22 34.69 -8.09
C PHE A 584 -18.45 35.58 -8.26
N ALA A 585 -19.57 35.04 -8.79
CA ALA A 585 -20.83 35.76 -8.85
C ALA A 585 -21.32 36.15 -7.44
N LEU A 586 -21.13 35.28 -6.44
CA LEU A 586 -21.45 35.56 -5.05
C LEU A 586 -20.55 36.68 -4.47
N MET A 587 -19.23 36.64 -4.73
CA MET A 587 -18.29 37.68 -4.30
C MET A 587 -18.68 39.06 -4.85
N CYS A 588 -19.02 39.12 -6.14
CA CYS A 588 -19.32 40.36 -6.86
C CYS A 588 -20.55 41.12 -6.34
N ARG A 589 -21.41 40.51 -5.50
CA ARG A 589 -22.55 41.18 -4.85
C ARG A 589 -22.15 42.25 -3.84
N SER A 590 -20.86 42.31 -3.50
CA SER A 590 -20.27 43.31 -2.63
C SER A 590 -19.13 44.01 -3.35
N ARG A 591 -18.93 45.28 -3.04
CA ARG A 591 -17.92 46.10 -3.71
C ARG A 591 -16.49 45.57 -3.49
N ASP A 592 -16.16 45.10 -2.29
CA ASP A 592 -14.86 44.48 -1.98
C ASP A 592 -14.63 43.17 -2.76
N GLY A 593 -15.65 42.30 -2.84
CA GLY A 593 -15.56 41.05 -3.59
C GLY A 593 -15.46 41.28 -5.10
N ALA A 594 -16.22 42.24 -5.64
CA ALA A 594 -16.12 42.65 -7.05
C ALA A 594 -14.72 43.19 -7.39
N ALA A 595 -14.10 43.96 -6.49
CA ALA A 595 -12.73 44.44 -6.67
C ALA A 595 -11.73 43.28 -6.76
N SER A 596 -11.84 42.29 -5.88
CA SER A 596 -11.00 41.09 -5.89
C SER A 596 -11.14 40.28 -7.19
N VAL A 597 -12.37 40.08 -7.67
CA VAL A 597 -12.65 39.39 -8.95
C VAL A 597 -12.13 40.20 -10.15
N LEU A 598 -12.23 41.53 -10.13
CA LEU A 598 -11.64 42.40 -11.16
C LEU A 598 -10.11 42.28 -11.20
N THR A 599 -9.45 42.17 -10.03
CA THR A 599 -8.00 41.91 -9.97
C THR A 599 -7.66 40.57 -10.63
N MET A 600 -8.44 39.52 -10.34
CA MET A 600 -8.29 38.19 -10.95
C MET A 600 -8.38 38.22 -12.49
N PHE A 601 -9.25 39.05 -13.07
CA PHE A 601 -9.34 39.21 -14.53
C PHE A 601 -8.18 39.96 -15.20
N HIS A 602 -7.17 40.42 -14.46
CA HIS A 602 -5.90 40.82 -15.09
C HIS A 602 -5.13 39.61 -15.63
N VAL A 603 -5.45 38.40 -15.17
CA VAL A 603 -4.95 37.15 -15.76
C VAL A 603 -5.71 36.88 -17.06
N GLN A 604 -5.02 36.98 -18.19
CA GLN A 604 -5.62 36.88 -19.52
C GLN A 604 -6.45 35.59 -19.71
N ALA A 605 -5.93 34.44 -19.25
CA ALA A 605 -6.62 33.16 -19.37
C ALA A 605 -7.98 33.14 -18.65
N ALA A 606 -8.11 33.85 -17.52
CA ALA A 606 -9.37 33.96 -16.80
C ALA A 606 -10.36 34.89 -17.52
N MET A 607 -9.88 35.98 -18.12
CA MET A 607 -10.69 36.86 -18.96
C MET A 607 -11.19 36.13 -20.22
N ASP A 608 -10.33 35.37 -20.89
CA ASP A 608 -10.71 34.55 -22.05
C ASP A 608 -11.77 33.51 -21.65
N SER A 609 -11.62 32.91 -20.47
CA SER A 609 -12.59 31.96 -19.93
C SER A 609 -13.93 32.61 -19.60
N LEU A 610 -13.95 33.86 -19.14
CA LEU A 610 -15.19 34.64 -18.94
C LEU A 610 -15.89 34.89 -20.28
N ILE A 611 -15.14 35.32 -21.30
CA ILE A 611 -15.68 35.57 -22.64
C ILE A 611 -16.25 34.27 -23.22
N GLU A 612 -15.55 33.15 -23.09
CA GLU A 612 -16.04 31.83 -23.53
C GLU A 612 -17.30 31.42 -22.75
N ALA A 613 -17.32 31.57 -21.42
CA ALA A 613 -18.48 31.23 -20.59
C ALA A 613 -19.73 32.03 -20.98
N VAL A 614 -19.57 33.33 -21.29
CA VAL A 614 -20.68 34.20 -21.67
C VAL A 614 -21.13 33.96 -23.12
N THR A 615 -20.19 33.92 -24.07
CA THR A 615 -20.48 33.96 -25.51
C THR A 615 -20.53 32.58 -26.17
N GLY A 616 -19.98 31.55 -25.53
CA GLY A 616 -19.74 30.23 -26.12
C GLY A 616 -18.65 30.21 -27.19
N ARG A 617 -17.94 31.32 -27.43
CA ARG A 617 -16.88 31.43 -28.46
C ARG A 617 -15.51 31.30 -27.80
N ARG A 618 -14.70 30.35 -28.29
CA ARG A 618 -13.30 30.24 -27.88
C ARG A 618 -12.46 31.30 -28.57
N SER A 619 -11.74 32.09 -27.78
CA SER A 619 -10.60 32.87 -28.28
C SER A 619 -9.53 31.90 -28.80
N PHE A 620 -8.93 32.18 -29.96
CA PHE A 620 -7.94 31.30 -30.59
C PHE A 620 -6.78 30.96 -29.64
N GLN A 621 -6.53 29.66 -29.39
CA GLN A 621 -5.25 29.14 -28.91
C GLN A 621 -4.79 27.92 -29.74
N PRO A 622 -3.46 27.72 -29.92
CA PRO A 622 -2.91 26.61 -30.70
C PRO A 622 -3.15 25.26 -29.99
N ALA A 623 -3.33 24.21 -30.78
CA ALA A 623 -3.60 22.85 -30.30
C ALA A 623 -2.55 22.38 -29.26
N GLU A 624 -2.95 22.23 -28.00
CA GLU A 624 -2.18 21.46 -27.03
C GLU A 624 -2.30 19.97 -27.36
N ARG A 625 -1.13 19.32 -27.45
CA ARG A 625 -1.00 17.89 -27.70
C ARG A 625 -1.73 17.12 -26.60
N GLN A 626 -2.62 16.23 -27.01
CA GLN A 626 -3.12 15.16 -26.16
C GLN A 626 -1.91 14.35 -25.66
N ILE A 627 -1.55 14.54 -24.39
CA ILE A 627 -0.62 13.66 -23.69
C ILE A 627 -1.47 12.48 -23.23
N GLU A 628 -1.14 11.28 -23.71
CA GLU A 628 -1.74 10.03 -23.24
C GLU A 628 -1.63 9.91 -21.71
N PRO A 629 -2.57 9.23 -21.04
CA PRO A 629 -2.48 9.00 -19.61
C PRO A 629 -1.24 8.16 -19.32
N GLY A 630 -0.16 8.84 -18.91
CA GLY A 630 0.98 8.19 -18.30
C GLY A 630 0.50 7.47 -17.06
N GLN A 631 0.70 6.15 -17.05
CA GLN A 631 0.52 5.31 -15.87
C GLN A 631 1.23 5.97 -14.69
N SER A 632 0.47 6.58 -13.79
CA SER A 632 0.95 6.88 -12.45
C SER A 632 1.42 5.55 -11.87
N SER A 633 2.65 5.55 -11.38
CA SER A 633 3.30 4.39 -10.77
C SER A 633 2.43 3.84 -9.64
N SER A 634 1.65 2.81 -9.98
CA SER A 634 0.94 1.95 -9.05
C SER A 634 1.96 1.15 -8.27
N LEU A 635 2.39 1.69 -7.13
CA LEU A 635 3.10 0.91 -6.11
C LEU A 635 2.66 1.22 -4.67
N LEU A 636 1.65 2.06 -4.44
CA LEU A 636 1.02 2.25 -3.11
C LEU A 636 -0.50 2.49 -3.18
N SER A 637 -1.21 1.87 -4.15
CA SER A 637 -2.68 1.79 -4.10
C SER A 637 -3.11 0.75 -3.07
N THR A 638 -2.85 1.01 -1.79
CA THR A 638 -3.48 0.27 -0.69
C THR A 638 -4.85 0.88 -0.42
N ALA A 639 -5.84 0.00 -0.25
CA ALA A 639 -7.25 0.27 -0.02
C ALA A 639 -7.53 1.53 0.82
N GLY A 640 -8.43 2.39 0.33
CA GLY A 640 -9.02 3.47 1.12
C GLY A 640 -8.81 4.89 0.59
N ASP A 641 -8.13 5.08 -0.55
CA ASP A 641 -8.15 6.40 -1.18
C ASP A 641 -9.54 6.62 -1.77
N LEU A 642 -10.39 7.33 -1.03
CA LEU A 642 -11.62 7.87 -1.59
C LEU A 642 -11.21 8.68 -2.80
N GLU A 643 -11.53 8.19 -4.01
CA GLU A 643 -11.49 8.95 -5.26
C GLU A 643 -12.51 10.10 -5.16
N LEU A 644 -12.17 11.11 -4.36
CA LEU A 644 -12.82 12.41 -4.30
C LEU A 644 -12.35 13.31 -5.45
N GLU A 645 -11.64 12.72 -6.42
CA GLU A 645 -11.23 13.39 -7.63
C GLU A 645 -12.47 13.74 -8.47
N PRO A 646 -12.46 14.88 -9.16
CA PRO A 646 -13.59 15.27 -9.98
C PRO A 646 -13.64 14.35 -11.21
N GLN A 647 -14.68 13.53 -11.29
CA GLN A 647 -14.94 12.66 -12.44
C GLN A 647 -15.25 13.48 -13.70
N GLN A 648 -14.86 12.98 -14.87
CA GLN A 648 -15.23 13.58 -16.14
C GLN A 648 -16.74 13.41 -16.38
N VAL A 649 -17.37 14.48 -16.88
CA VAL A 649 -18.81 14.53 -17.14
C VAL A 649 -19.14 14.18 -18.57
N ASP A 650 -20.26 13.49 -18.77
CA ASP A 650 -20.81 13.19 -20.09
C ASP A 650 -21.18 14.47 -20.86
N ALA A 651 -21.28 14.35 -22.19
CA ALA A 651 -21.51 15.49 -23.08
C ALA A 651 -22.80 16.27 -22.75
N SER A 652 -23.86 15.59 -22.28
CA SER A 652 -25.13 16.22 -21.87
C SER A 652 -24.98 17.07 -20.59
N GLN A 653 -24.26 16.55 -19.60
CA GLN A 653 -23.96 17.30 -18.37
C GLN A 653 -23.05 18.49 -18.68
N LYS A 654 -22.05 18.31 -19.54
CA LYS A 654 -21.16 19.40 -20.00
C LYS A 654 -21.93 20.53 -20.67
N ALA A 655 -22.95 20.21 -21.49
CA ALA A 655 -23.80 21.21 -22.13
C ALA A 655 -24.70 21.94 -21.11
N ASN A 656 -25.29 21.22 -20.16
CA ASN A 656 -26.07 21.84 -19.09
C ASN A 656 -25.21 22.80 -18.25
N MET A 657 -23.97 22.42 -17.97
CA MET A 657 -23.04 23.24 -17.20
C MET A 657 -22.57 24.47 -17.97
N ALA A 658 -22.41 24.40 -19.29
CA ALA A 658 -22.13 25.58 -20.10
C ALA A 658 -23.26 26.63 -19.98
N LYS A 659 -24.52 26.18 -19.87
CA LYS A 659 -25.66 27.07 -19.61
C LYS A 659 -25.59 27.69 -18.22
N VAL A 660 -25.31 26.89 -17.19
CA VAL A 660 -25.15 27.37 -15.80
C VAL A 660 -23.97 28.35 -15.68
N ASP A 661 -22.85 28.04 -16.32
CA ASP A 661 -21.66 28.90 -16.39
C ASP A 661 -22.02 30.26 -17.01
N ARG A 662 -22.80 30.26 -18.10
CA ARG A 662 -23.27 31.50 -18.73
C ARG A 662 -24.15 32.33 -17.80
N GLU A 663 -25.11 31.70 -17.12
CA GLU A 663 -25.99 32.39 -16.16
C GLU A 663 -25.16 33.00 -15.01
N ASN A 664 -24.26 32.24 -14.41
CA ASN A 664 -23.39 32.73 -13.33
C ASN A 664 -22.44 33.83 -13.82
N ALA A 665 -21.86 33.71 -15.01
CA ALA A 665 -20.96 34.71 -15.58
C ALA A 665 -21.67 36.02 -15.93
N VAL A 666 -22.91 35.96 -16.43
CA VAL A 666 -23.72 37.17 -16.69
C VAL A 666 -24.10 37.87 -15.38
N VAL A 667 -24.49 37.10 -14.35
CA VAL A 667 -24.75 37.63 -13.01
C VAL A 667 -23.50 38.30 -12.45
N LEU A 668 -22.35 37.63 -12.55
CA LEU A 668 -21.06 38.17 -12.15
C LEU A 668 -20.78 39.52 -12.83
N CYS A 669 -20.89 39.61 -14.17
CA CYS A 669 -20.65 40.86 -14.90
C CYS A 669 -21.63 41.96 -14.49
N THR A 670 -22.89 41.62 -14.26
CA THR A 670 -23.94 42.57 -13.86
C THR A 670 -23.67 43.12 -12.47
N GLU A 671 -23.28 42.27 -11.52
CA GLU A 671 -22.93 42.70 -10.16
C GLU A 671 -21.61 43.51 -10.14
N ILE A 672 -20.65 43.21 -11.01
CA ILE A 672 -19.47 44.08 -11.22
C ILE A 672 -19.89 45.48 -11.68
N LEU A 673 -20.75 45.59 -12.71
CA LEU A 673 -21.21 46.90 -13.18
C LEU A 673 -21.98 47.66 -12.11
N ARG A 674 -22.78 46.95 -11.31
CA ARG A 674 -23.54 47.55 -10.22
C ARG A 674 -22.64 48.14 -9.12
N ASN A 675 -21.55 47.45 -8.78
CA ASN A 675 -20.69 47.85 -7.65
C ASN A 675 -19.49 48.72 -8.05
N TRP A 676 -19.04 48.64 -9.31
CA TRP A 676 -17.82 49.30 -9.81
C TRP A 676 -18.01 50.03 -11.16
N GLY A 677 -19.22 50.06 -11.73
CA GLY A 677 -19.48 50.61 -13.07
C GLY A 677 -18.93 52.01 -13.31
N ASP A 678 -19.06 52.90 -12.32
CA ASP A 678 -18.64 54.30 -12.40
C ASP A 678 -17.11 54.50 -12.33
N GLU A 679 -16.38 53.49 -11.85
CA GLU A 679 -14.92 53.53 -11.65
C GLU A 679 -14.16 52.69 -12.68
N LEU A 680 -14.88 51.97 -13.55
CA LEU A 680 -14.27 51.17 -14.59
C LEU A 680 -13.80 52.04 -15.77
N PRO A 681 -12.61 51.77 -16.34
CA PRO A 681 -12.18 52.42 -17.57
C PRO A 681 -13.20 52.23 -18.69
N PRO A 682 -13.46 53.24 -19.56
CA PRO A 682 -14.52 53.18 -20.57
C PRO A 682 -14.48 51.93 -21.47
N LEU A 683 -13.28 51.46 -21.81
CA LEU A 683 -13.09 50.23 -22.61
C LEU A 683 -13.54 48.97 -21.86
N ARG A 684 -13.25 48.85 -20.56
CA ARG A 684 -13.67 47.71 -19.74
C ARG A 684 -15.17 47.77 -19.45
N LEU A 685 -15.70 48.98 -19.20
CA LEU A 685 -17.13 49.22 -19.00
C LEU A 685 -17.93 48.79 -20.23
N GLY A 686 -17.53 49.25 -21.43
CA GLY A 686 -18.16 48.86 -22.69
C GLY A 686 -18.10 47.37 -22.95
N ALA A 687 -16.94 46.74 -22.75
CA ALA A 687 -16.78 45.30 -22.92
C ALA A 687 -17.69 44.47 -22.00
N LEU A 688 -17.83 44.86 -20.74
CA LEU A 688 -18.73 44.19 -19.79
C LEU A 688 -20.21 44.39 -20.15
N GLN A 689 -20.60 45.59 -20.57
CA GLN A 689 -21.96 45.87 -21.05
C GLN A 689 -22.31 45.03 -22.28
N ASP A 690 -21.38 44.91 -23.22
CA ASP A 690 -21.53 44.07 -24.42
C ASP A 690 -21.63 42.59 -24.06
N LEU A 691 -20.83 42.10 -23.12
CA LEU A 691 -20.89 40.72 -22.62
C LEU A 691 -22.24 40.44 -21.95
N ILE A 692 -22.75 41.33 -21.10
CA ILE A 692 -24.07 41.16 -20.45
C ILE A 692 -25.18 41.12 -21.49
N LYS A 693 -25.16 42.02 -22.47
CA LYS A 693 -26.15 42.06 -23.55
C LYS A 693 -26.15 40.74 -24.34
N GLN A 694 -24.98 40.32 -24.84
CA GLN A 694 -24.83 39.08 -25.60
C GLN A 694 -25.23 37.85 -24.78
N GLY A 695 -24.77 37.76 -23.54
CA GLY A 695 -25.10 36.65 -22.64
C GLY A 695 -26.60 36.56 -22.34
N THR A 696 -27.25 37.71 -22.10
CA THR A 696 -28.70 37.77 -21.83
C THR A 696 -29.52 37.34 -23.06
N GLU A 697 -29.12 37.77 -24.26
CA GLU A 697 -29.75 37.36 -25.52
C GLU A 697 -29.63 35.82 -25.73
N LEU A 698 -28.45 35.25 -25.46
CA LEU A 698 -28.22 33.80 -25.55
C LEU A 698 -29.03 33.01 -24.50
N ILE A 699 -29.08 33.46 -23.24
CA ILE A 699 -29.88 32.83 -22.19
C ILE A 699 -31.38 32.87 -22.55
N ALA A 700 -31.86 33.98 -23.11
CA ALA A 700 -33.24 34.10 -23.57
C ALA A 700 -33.54 33.18 -24.76
N ALA A 701 -32.58 32.99 -25.68
CA ALA A 701 -32.71 32.06 -26.80
C ALA A 701 -32.73 30.60 -26.35
N GLU A 702 -32.00 30.23 -25.30
CA GLU A 702 -31.96 28.88 -24.72
C GLU A 702 -33.14 28.53 -23.80
N LYS A 703 -34.03 29.50 -23.53
CA LYS A 703 -35.30 29.31 -22.79
C LYS A 703 -36.52 29.25 -23.70
N ARG A 704 -36.35 29.52 -25.00
CA ARG A 704 -37.35 29.31 -26.06
C ARG A 704 -37.18 27.92 -26.65
#